data_AF-A0A5C3QBT3-F1
#
_entry.id   AF-A0A5C3QBT3-F1
#
_cell.length_a   1.000
_cell.length_b   1.000
_cell.length_c   1.000
_cell.angle_alpha   90.00
_cell.angle_beta   90.00
_cell.angle_gamma   90.00
#
_symmetry.space_group_name_H-M   'P 1'
#
loop_
_entity.id
_entity.type
_entity.pdbx_description
1 polymer ?
#
loop_
_entity_poly.entity_id
_entity_poly.type
_entity_poly.pdbx_seq_one_letter_code
_entity_poly.pdbx_strand_id
1 'polypeptide(L)'
;MLSINIPRRPLILGLLTLVSSYLIWLSVEYVSANVSPQGCRMSWMHPSSVLMTDFDTSWTRLGGRYTLWLYREKGRDKDVGQIGSGIPVIFVPGNAGSFKQVRSIASSAANQYYTKAGQVAPEFRKFRVLDFYAVDYNEDLTAFHGPTLEAQIEYTSQAVAFILSKYVKDTKIILMGHSMGGIGAQAMLAYQSSFNVSQHVSAVITMSTPHRIPPARFDQRLESLYDMAARGRHTGVPVLSICGGVADGMIPSESCVLREDEVGSRVKTVFTSGMEGTWTGVGHREMVWCHQVRWRIARAALEIGISEDPMGILNQWFRDGSGRESSSSQLLDSGTVLQPEKVEVLQQDAYLTLEKPEARESTMYLLPVVGSSKRFLLYVSQGGIGSVSPQHRVPLQVTVFLCKNTSRCQAMEANMLKMIPNPKDGQPFPVPGSGTDESEGVVIFEASLENIEDSGHVGVQLKHTDGRGWAVGGVVDDEHRILDISTSSLLFGSVELEGPRQGSLKVTYELPRVLQHVFLVYHLESTQYTCEDSLLHPLVEHTSQHSETHYYPLRSSREILLHSHSTGPYIAPIDPGSGMRFTIYSHACEVKEVTLRVDWVSSLGCVPSRYAMTMISWIIGVIATMSFLVWKGDGSIPSVDETISTFCGLPMVYMACASFVVALWPLPRWMYLGNQGEPLLAIVAPLMVFLCTGLVVVSWWILSSLVWVLSKVFARQSVAHVSTNSRASVISMIVIFIMVFLFVPWQVAYLGCWTIHLYTCATSTAQKATSLTTKGEEEEVAVPLVAAGPNSNEEDASLTTAPTSESATHPHLPRHKSDVAYHYNTHLLLLMTWLLPMAAPVLVVWVRTLMTAGLTTPFDGDHFFLNVAPFAILVEVVSLGRGLGKHR
;
A
#
# COMPACT_ATOMS: atom_id res chain seq x y z
N MET A 1 -10.39 -41.36 21.41
CA MET A 1 -9.95 -40.89 20.08
C MET A 1 -11.14 -40.96 19.14
N LEU A 2 -11.76 -39.83 18.80
CA LEU A 2 -12.82 -39.80 17.78
C LEU A 2 -12.13 -39.74 16.42
N SER A 3 -12.28 -40.79 15.61
CA SER A 3 -12.00 -40.71 14.17
C SER A 3 -12.97 -39.70 13.59
N ILE A 4 -12.54 -38.44 13.46
CA ILE A 4 -13.22 -37.47 12.62
C ILE A 4 -13.03 -38.00 11.20
N ASN A 5 -14.06 -38.68 10.69
CA ASN A 5 -14.05 -39.19 9.32
C ASN A 5 -14.28 -38.00 8.38
N ILE A 6 -13.31 -37.08 8.33
CA ILE A 6 -13.35 -35.94 7.42
C ILE A 6 -13.33 -36.53 6.01
N PRO A 7 -14.34 -36.25 5.17
CA PRO A 7 -14.32 -36.75 3.81
C PRO A 7 -13.02 -36.30 3.13
N ARG A 8 -12.43 -37.18 2.31
CA ARG A 8 -11.07 -36.99 1.77
C ARG A 8 -10.89 -35.63 1.07
N ARG A 9 -11.93 -35.13 0.39
CA ARG A 9 -11.89 -33.88 -0.38
C ARG A 9 -11.66 -32.62 0.48
N PRO A 10 -12.51 -32.28 1.47
CA PRO A 10 -12.26 -31.12 2.33
C PRO A 10 -10.99 -31.24 3.16
N LEU A 11 -10.60 -32.46 3.58
CA LEU A 11 -9.31 -32.65 4.26
C LEU A 11 -8.14 -32.20 3.37
N ILE A 12 -8.09 -32.70 2.13
CA ILE A 12 -7.05 -32.33 1.16
C ILE A 12 -7.08 -30.83 0.88
N LEU A 13 -8.26 -30.24 0.63
CA LEU A 13 -8.39 -28.82 0.33
C LEU A 13 -7.93 -27.94 1.50
N GLY A 14 -8.33 -28.26 2.74
CA GLY A 14 -7.93 -27.51 3.93
C GLY A 14 -6.42 -27.58 4.16
N LEU A 15 -5.80 -28.77 4.03
CA LEU A 15 -4.35 -28.93 4.15
C LEU A 15 -3.59 -28.17 3.04
N LEU A 16 -4.04 -28.27 1.79
CA LEU A 16 -3.46 -27.52 0.67
C LEU A 16 -3.57 -26.01 0.91
N THR A 17 -4.68 -25.54 1.47
CA THR A 17 -4.89 -24.12 1.77
C THR A 17 -3.92 -23.62 2.84
N LEU A 18 -3.66 -24.41 3.89
CA LEU A 18 -2.67 -24.07 4.90
C LEU A 18 -1.26 -23.98 4.30
N VAL A 19 -0.88 -24.94 3.47
CA VAL A 19 0.42 -24.94 2.78
C VAL A 19 0.51 -23.74 1.82
N SER A 20 -0.49 -23.50 0.99
CA SER A 20 -0.53 -22.36 0.07
C SER A 20 -0.47 -21.02 0.82
N SER A 21 -1.19 -20.88 1.93
CA SER A 21 -1.16 -19.66 2.75
C SER A 21 0.22 -19.43 3.35
N TYR A 22 0.90 -20.49 3.79
CA TYR A 22 2.27 -20.41 4.29
C TYR A 22 3.28 -20.02 3.19
N LEU A 23 3.16 -20.62 1.99
CA LEU A 23 4.01 -20.27 0.85
C LEU A 23 3.78 -18.81 0.39
N ILE A 24 2.52 -18.36 0.37
CA ILE A 24 2.18 -16.97 0.06
C ILE A 24 2.80 -16.03 1.09
N TRP A 25 2.74 -16.37 2.38
CA TRP A 25 3.40 -15.57 3.43
C TRP A 25 4.92 -15.48 3.22
N LEU A 26 5.60 -16.59 2.90
CA LEU A 26 7.02 -16.58 2.55
C LEU A 26 7.31 -15.70 1.31
N SER A 27 6.46 -15.75 0.29
CA SER A 27 6.57 -14.88 -0.89
C SER A 27 6.40 -13.40 -0.55
N VAL A 28 5.49 -13.04 0.37
CA VAL A 28 5.30 -11.65 0.83
C VAL A 28 6.56 -11.12 1.54
N GLU A 29 7.15 -11.93 2.42
CA GLU A 29 8.42 -11.61 3.08
C GLU A 29 9.55 -11.44 2.06
N TYR A 30 9.60 -12.31 1.04
CA TYR A 30 10.59 -12.24 -0.04
C TYR A 30 10.47 -10.93 -0.85
N VAL A 31 9.26 -10.57 -1.27
CA VAL A 31 8.99 -9.35 -2.05
C VAL A 31 9.43 -8.11 -1.28
N SER A 32 9.07 -8.04 0.00
CA SER A 32 9.37 -6.90 0.88
C SER A 32 10.88 -6.67 1.04
N ALA A 33 11.69 -7.75 0.96
CA ALA A 33 13.13 -7.68 1.11
C ALA A 33 13.89 -7.42 -0.21
N ASN A 34 13.37 -7.90 -1.35
CA ASN A 34 14.16 -8.00 -2.60
C ASN A 34 13.68 -7.10 -3.75
N VAL A 35 12.36 -6.85 -3.90
CA VAL A 35 11.84 -6.10 -5.06
C VAL A 35 12.20 -4.62 -5.00
N SER A 36 12.10 -4.01 -3.82
CA SER A 36 12.48 -2.61 -3.60
C SER A 36 13.31 -2.49 -2.31
N PRO A 37 14.62 -2.78 -2.40
CA PRO A 37 15.48 -2.82 -1.23
C PRO A 37 15.62 -1.45 -0.54
N GLN A 38 15.62 -1.49 0.79
CA GLN A 38 15.71 -0.30 1.63
C GLN A 38 17.15 0.01 2.04
N GLY A 39 17.57 1.24 1.75
CA GLY A 39 18.88 1.82 2.08
C GLY A 39 18.79 3.00 3.05
N CYS A 40 17.67 3.19 3.73
CA CYS A 40 17.47 4.37 4.58
C CYS A 40 18.56 4.53 5.64
N ARG A 41 19.27 5.67 5.60
CA ARG A 41 20.25 6.03 6.62
C ARG A 41 19.54 6.54 7.87
N MET A 42 19.97 6.06 9.03
CA MET A 42 19.35 6.42 10.31
C MET A 42 19.49 7.92 10.60
N SER A 43 18.44 8.51 11.17
CA SER A 43 18.42 9.91 11.61
C SER A 43 18.60 10.03 13.12
N TRP A 44 19.46 10.95 13.56
CA TRP A 44 19.68 11.31 14.96
C TRP A 44 19.22 12.74 15.23
N MET A 45 18.78 13.00 16.46
CA MET A 45 18.08 14.24 16.84
C MET A 45 18.07 14.43 18.36
N HIS A 46 17.82 15.65 18.82
CA HIS A 46 17.72 15.99 20.24
C HIS A 46 16.41 16.73 20.54
N PRO A 47 15.27 16.02 20.53
CA PRO A 47 13.95 16.63 20.51
C PRO A 47 13.60 17.29 21.85
N SER A 48 12.91 18.43 21.76
CA SER A 48 12.17 19.08 22.83
C SER A 48 10.81 19.46 22.29
N SER A 49 9.73 19.19 23.03
CA SER A 49 8.37 19.51 22.59
C SER A 49 7.68 20.37 23.63
N VAL A 50 7.04 21.44 23.18
CA VAL A 50 6.28 22.37 24.01
C VAL A 50 4.80 22.17 23.72
N LEU A 51 3.99 21.94 24.76
CA LEU A 51 2.54 21.81 24.64
C LEU A 51 1.92 23.20 24.46
N MET A 52 1.04 23.36 23.47
CA MET A 52 0.28 24.59 23.25
C MET A 52 -0.95 24.64 24.16
N THR A 53 -0.76 25.05 25.42
CA THR A 53 -1.83 25.07 26.43
C THR A 53 -2.95 26.06 26.14
N ASP A 54 -2.69 27.11 25.34
CA ASP A 54 -3.69 28.11 24.97
C ASP A 54 -4.70 27.58 23.92
N PHE A 55 -4.39 26.44 23.26
CA PHE A 55 -5.30 25.79 22.32
C PHE A 55 -6.18 24.79 23.07
N ASP A 56 -7.15 25.31 23.80
CA ASP A 56 -8.02 24.55 24.69
C ASP A 56 -9.46 24.46 24.14
N THR A 57 -10.40 24.08 25.02
CA THR A 57 -11.82 23.95 24.68
C THR A 57 -12.50 25.24 24.24
N SER A 58 -11.88 26.41 24.44
CA SER A 58 -12.39 27.69 23.93
C SER A 58 -12.22 27.84 22.42
N TRP A 59 -11.21 27.18 21.84
CA TRP A 59 -10.97 27.17 20.39
C TRP A 59 -11.71 26.04 19.68
N THR A 60 -11.79 24.86 20.31
CA THR A 60 -12.44 23.69 19.72
C THR A 60 -13.01 22.77 20.79
N ARG A 61 -14.20 22.22 20.55
CA ARG A 61 -14.82 21.21 21.41
C ARG A 61 -13.92 19.97 21.62
N LEU A 62 -12.96 19.75 20.72
CA LEU A 62 -12.03 18.63 20.74
C LEU A 62 -10.75 18.92 21.55
N GLY A 63 -10.58 20.10 22.14
CA GLY A 63 -9.39 20.50 22.91
C GLY A 63 -9.17 19.70 24.20
N GLY A 64 -10.19 18.99 24.69
CA GLY A 64 -10.04 18.01 25.78
C GLY A 64 -9.64 16.60 25.32
N ARG A 65 -9.73 16.32 24.01
CA ARG A 65 -9.41 15.02 23.41
C ARG A 65 -8.03 15.05 22.75
N TYR A 66 -7.74 16.05 21.94
CA TYR A 66 -6.52 16.16 21.17
C TYR A 66 -5.63 17.28 21.69
N THR A 67 -4.33 17.18 21.42
CA THR A 67 -3.36 18.19 21.85
C THR A 67 -2.51 18.68 20.69
N LEU A 68 -1.93 19.88 20.83
CA LEU A 68 -1.09 20.50 19.81
C LEU A 68 0.30 20.77 20.40
N TRP A 69 1.33 20.31 19.71
CA TRP A 69 2.71 20.39 20.17
C TRP A 69 3.57 21.21 19.22
N LEU A 70 4.49 22.00 19.76
CA LEU A 70 5.53 22.69 19.01
C LEU A 70 6.87 22.00 19.25
N TYR A 71 7.53 21.60 18.18
CA TYR A 71 8.84 20.97 18.22
C TYR A 71 9.97 22.01 18.29
N ARG A 72 11.00 21.71 19.07
CA ARG A 72 12.27 22.45 19.21
C ARG A 72 13.44 21.48 19.25
N GLU A 73 14.55 21.83 18.60
CA GLU A 73 15.78 21.04 18.61
C GLU A 73 16.75 21.57 19.66
N LYS A 74 17.03 20.75 20.68
CA LYS A 74 17.94 21.13 21.76
C LYS A 74 19.34 21.39 21.23
N GLY A 75 19.96 22.46 21.72
CA GLY A 75 21.31 22.86 21.30
C GLY A 75 21.36 23.57 19.94
N ARG A 76 20.22 23.75 19.27
CA ARG A 76 20.09 24.56 18.03
C ARG A 76 19.25 25.79 18.27
N ASP A 77 18.02 25.61 18.72
CA ASP A 77 17.08 26.70 18.99
C ASP A 77 17.49 27.45 20.27
N LYS A 78 17.82 28.75 20.15
CA LYS A 78 18.26 29.58 21.29
C LYS A 78 17.11 30.04 22.18
N ASP A 79 15.96 30.33 21.59
CA ASP A 79 14.80 30.89 22.29
C ASP A 79 13.58 29.97 22.12
N VAL A 80 13.42 29.04 23.06
CA VAL A 80 12.29 28.07 23.08
C VAL A 80 10.91 28.78 23.12
N GLY A 81 10.87 30.08 23.49
CA GLY A 81 9.64 30.85 23.72
C GLY A 81 9.25 31.94 22.71
N GLN A 82 10.10 32.31 21.73
CA GLN A 82 9.68 33.29 20.70
C GLN A 82 8.94 32.60 19.57
N ILE A 83 7.62 32.50 19.72
CA ILE A 83 6.69 32.09 18.64
C ILE A 83 6.33 33.34 17.81
N GLY A 84 6.22 33.18 16.48
CA GLY A 84 5.64 34.21 15.60
C GLY A 84 6.58 34.87 14.60
N SER A 85 7.90 34.63 14.70
CA SER A 85 8.90 35.17 13.76
C SER A 85 9.31 34.21 12.64
N GLY A 86 8.99 32.91 12.79
CA GLY A 86 9.27 31.87 11.81
C GLY A 86 8.18 31.69 10.75
N ILE A 87 8.30 30.62 9.97
CA ILE A 87 7.25 30.11 9.09
C ILE A 87 6.62 28.89 9.77
N PRO A 88 5.30 28.88 10.01
CA PRO A 88 4.65 27.73 10.62
C PRO A 88 4.58 26.55 9.64
N VAL A 89 4.79 25.36 10.18
CA VAL A 89 4.54 24.06 9.52
C VAL A 89 3.66 23.25 10.47
N ILE A 90 2.61 22.61 9.96
CA ILE A 90 1.81 21.69 10.75
C ILE A 90 1.92 20.28 10.18
N PHE A 91 2.31 19.35 11.05
CA PHE A 91 2.38 17.92 10.74
C PHE A 91 1.14 17.21 11.24
N VAL A 92 0.52 16.43 10.34
CA VAL A 92 -0.68 15.64 10.56
C VAL A 92 -0.30 14.14 10.49
N PRO A 93 -0.27 13.42 11.62
CA PRO A 93 0.04 12.00 11.65
C PRO A 93 -1.10 11.16 11.06
N GLY A 94 -0.76 9.91 10.71
CA GLY A 94 -1.71 8.94 10.17
C GLY A 94 -2.38 8.04 11.21
N ASN A 95 -2.87 6.89 10.74
CA ASN A 95 -3.53 5.87 11.56
C ASN A 95 -2.61 5.36 12.69
N ALA A 96 -3.07 5.46 13.94
CA ALA A 96 -2.28 5.17 15.13
C ALA A 96 -0.90 5.88 15.16
N GLY A 97 -0.79 7.02 14.47
CA GLY A 97 0.43 7.81 14.39
C GLY A 97 0.55 8.76 15.58
N SER A 98 1.78 8.93 16.06
CA SER A 98 2.11 9.92 17.08
C SER A 98 2.61 11.21 16.44
N PHE A 99 2.29 12.35 17.05
CA PHE A 99 2.87 13.67 16.71
C PHE A 99 4.41 13.63 16.63
N LYS A 100 5.04 12.72 17.39
CA LYS A 100 6.49 12.52 17.42
C LYS A 100 7.07 12.09 16.08
N GLN A 101 6.29 11.65 15.10
CA GLN A 101 6.80 11.26 13.77
C GLN A 101 7.52 12.42 13.05
N VAL A 102 7.11 13.67 13.28
CA VAL A 102 7.71 14.86 12.64
C VAL A 102 9.17 15.12 13.04
N ARG A 103 9.60 14.58 14.19
CA ARG A 103 10.87 14.92 14.86
C ARG A 103 12.10 14.84 13.96
N SER A 104 12.15 13.85 13.07
CA SER A 104 13.29 13.62 12.17
C SER A 104 13.37 14.69 11.09
N ILE A 105 12.22 15.13 10.56
CA ILE A 105 12.11 16.20 9.56
C ILE A 105 12.44 17.54 10.22
N ALA A 106 11.82 17.83 11.37
CA ALA A 106 12.02 19.07 12.10
C ALA A 106 13.47 19.25 12.59
N SER A 107 14.09 18.20 13.12
CA SER A 107 15.53 18.18 13.44
C SER A 107 16.40 18.43 12.20
N SER A 108 16.04 17.86 11.05
CA SER A 108 16.77 18.12 9.80
C SER A 108 16.74 19.59 9.43
N ALA A 109 15.57 20.23 9.49
CA ALA A 109 15.41 21.63 9.18
C ALA A 109 16.23 22.53 10.13
N ALA A 110 16.19 22.25 11.43
CA ALA A 110 16.97 22.99 12.42
C ALA A 110 18.49 22.83 12.20
N ASN A 111 18.96 21.63 11.89
CA ASN A 111 20.37 21.35 11.65
C ASN A 111 20.88 21.91 10.30
N GLN A 112 20.01 22.08 9.30
CA GLN A 112 20.35 22.78 8.06
C GLN A 112 20.39 24.31 8.28
N TYR A 113 19.38 24.85 8.95
CA TYR A 113 19.26 26.30 9.18
C TYR A 113 20.34 26.86 10.12
N TYR A 114 20.74 26.09 11.15
CA TYR A 114 21.73 26.52 12.15
C TYR A 114 23.05 25.75 12.06
N THR A 115 24.14 26.46 11.83
CA THR A 115 25.51 25.89 11.89
C THR A 115 25.92 25.50 13.32
N LYS A 116 25.58 26.35 14.29
CA LYS A 116 25.72 26.14 15.74
C LYS A 116 24.50 26.74 16.43
N ALA A 117 24.36 26.53 17.75
CA ALA A 117 23.28 27.11 18.55
C ALA A 117 23.01 28.57 18.18
N GLY A 118 21.81 28.83 17.62
CA GLY A 118 21.33 30.13 17.13
C GLY A 118 22.31 30.90 16.23
N GLN A 119 23.18 30.22 15.49
CA GLN A 119 24.02 30.80 14.45
C GLN A 119 23.51 30.32 13.09
N VAL A 120 22.79 31.20 12.40
CA VAL A 120 22.20 30.90 11.08
C VAL A 120 23.32 30.58 10.08
N ALA A 121 23.14 29.52 9.31
CA ALA A 121 24.08 29.15 8.26
C ALA A 121 24.17 30.27 7.20
N PRO A 122 25.33 30.49 6.56
CA PRO A 122 25.49 31.56 5.57
C PRO A 122 24.45 31.51 4.45
N GLU A 123 24.12 30.31 3.97
CA GLU A 123 23.10 30.10 2.93
C GLU A 123 21.68 30.47 3.37
N PHE A 124 21.37 30.37 4.67
CA PHE A 124 20.03 30.59 5.20
C PHE A 124 19.79 31.98 5.80
N ARG A 125 20.74 32.92 5.69
CA ARG A 125 20.62 34.27 6.28
C ARG A 125 19.43 35.09 5.76
N LYS A 126 18.94 34.78 4.55
CA LYS A 126 17.77 35.42 3.94
C LYS A 126 16.45 34.67 4.19
N PHE A 127 16.53 33.50 4.82
CA PHE A 127 15.40 32.64 5.09
C PHE A 127 14.93 32.84 6.53
N ARG A 128 13.72 32.38 6.83
CA ARG A 128 13.20 32.35 8.20
C ARG A 128 13.25 30.90 8.71
N VAL A 129 13.39 30.76 10.03
CA VAL A 129 13.33 29.46 10.70
C VAL A 129 11.93 28.86 10.54
N LEU A 130 11.84 27.52 10.51
CA LEU A 130 10.57 26.80 10.51
C LEU A 130 10.12 26.48 11.94
N ASP A 131 8.85 26.75 12.23
CA ASP A 131 8.19 26.36 13.47
C ASP A 131 7.31 25.14 13.21
N PHE A 132 7.79 23.96 13.61
CA PHE A 132 7.07 22.69 13.40
C PHE A 132 6.06 22.43 14.52
N TYR A 133 4.79 22.63 14.21
CA TYR A 133 3.67 22.15 14.99
C TYR A 133 3.31 20.72 14.58
N ALA A 134 2.82 19.94 15.53
CA ALA A 134 2.31 18.60 15.28
C ALA A 134 1.07 18.35 16.15
N VAL A 135 0.01 17.87 15.52
CA VAL A 135 -1.21 17.46 16.21
C VAL A 135 -1.03 16.07 16.80
N ASP A 136 -1.50 15.87 18.03
CA ASP A 136 -1.54 14.59 18.71
C ASP A 136 -2.99 14.13 18.86
N TYR A 137 -3.31 13.06 18.13
CA TYR A 137 -4.64 12.48 18.09
C TYR A 137 -4.83 11.30 19.06
N ASN A 138 -3.98 11.17 20.08
CA ASN A 138 -3.92 9.99 20.95
C ASN A 138 -3.74 8.67 20.19
N GLU A 139 -3.08 8.74 19.03
CA GLU A 139 -2.89 7.61 18.13
C GLU A 139 -4.22 6.92 17.76
N ASP A 140 -5.28 7.70 17.52
CA ASP A 140 -6.57 7.19 17.07
C ASP A 140 -6.46 6.42 15.73
N LEU A 141 -7.35 5.43 15.56
CA LEU A 141 -7.34 4.49 14.43
C LEU A 141 -8.14 5.00 13.23
N THR A 142 -7.59 5.97 12.51
CA THR A 142 -8.26 6.69 11.40
C THR A 142 -8.50 5.89 10.14
N ALA A 143 -7.70 4.84 9.89
CA ALA A 143 -7.86 4.03 8.68
C ALA A 143 -9.16 3.21 8.70
N PHE A 144 -9.76 2.99 9.86
CA PHE A 144 -10.90 2.09 10.04
C PHE A 144 -12.22 2.80 10.32
N HIS A 145 -12.22 4.12 10.55
CA HIS A 145 -13.40 4.84 11.05
C HIS A 145 -13.45 6.27 10.51
N GLY A 146 -14.47 6.56 9.70
CA GLY A 146 -14.68 7.86 9.04
C GLY A 146 -14.86 9.03 10.01
N PRO A 147 -15.73 8.94 11.04
CA PRO A 147 -15.94 10.02 12.01
C PRO A 147 -14.69 10.40 12.79
N THR A 148 -13.79 9.45 13.03
CA THR A 148 -12.48 9.77 13.63
C THR A 148 -11.69 10.71 12.72
N LEU A 149 -11.65 10.44 11.41
CA LEU A 149 -10.96 11.31 10.46
C LEU A 149 -11.66 12.68 10.32
N GLU A 150 -12.99 12.72 10.35
CA GLU A 150 -13.76 13.98 10.40
C GLU A 150 -13.39 14.85 11.61
N ALA A 151 -13.35 14.26 12.82
CA ALA A 151 -12.96 14.96 14.03
C ALA A 151 -11.51 15.48 13.96
N GLN A 152 -10.60 14.72 13.34
CA GLN A 152 -9.22 15.15 13.12
C GLN A 152 -9.12 16.34 12.15
N ILE A 153 -9.93 16.35 11.09
CA ILE A 153 -10.01 17.47 10.15
C ILE A 153 -10.56 18.72 10.86
N GLU A 154 -11.63 18.58 11.64
CA GLU A 154 -12.23 19.68 12.43
C GLU A 154 -11.21 20.28 13.40
N TYR A 155 -10.55 19.44 14.20
CA TYR A 155 -9.54 19.87 15.17
C TYR A 155 -8.36 20.57 14.49
N THR A 156 -7.85 19.99 13.40
CA THR A 156 -6.67 20.55 12.70
C THR A 156 -7.00 21.85 11.98
N SER A 157 -8.21 21.99 11.43
CA SER A 157 -8.66 23.25 10.82
C SER A 157 -8.64 24.39 11.85
N GLN A 158 -9.13 24.14 13.07
CA GLN A 158 -9.06 25.11 14.17
C GLN A 158 -7.62 25.32 14.66
N ALA A 159 -6.79 24.28 14.67
CA ALA A 159 -5.38 24.40 15.04
C ALA A 159 -4.62 25.31 14.06
N VAL A 160 -4.90 25.24 12.76
CA VAL A 160 -4.31 26.15 11.76
C VAL A 160 -4.71 27.59 12.04
N ALA A 161 -5.99 27.85 12.32
CA ALA A 161 -6.47 29.20 12.67
C ALA A 161 -5.78 29.73 13.94
N PHE A 162 -5.67 28.89 14.97
CA PHE A 162 -4.95 29.22 16.20
C PHE A 162 -3.47 29.52 15.96
N ILE A 163 -2.76 28.66 15.22
CA ILE A 163 -1.34 28.85 14.92
C ILE A 163 -1.17 30.21 14.23
N LEU A 164 -1.90 30.46 13.14
CA LEU A 164 -1.76 31.69 12.37
C LEU A 164 -2.10 32.96 13.17
N SER A 165 -2.95 32.87 14.19
CA SER A 165 -3.23 33.99 15.10
C SER A 165 -2.00 34.46 15.91
N LYS A 166 -0.98 33.61 16.05
CA LYS A 166 0.29 33.93 16.74
C LYS A 166 1.37 34.49 15.81
N TYR A 167 1.12 34.57 14.49
CA TYR A 167 2.08 35.06 13.50
C TYR A 167 1.64 36.41 12.93
N VAL A 168 2.56 37.06 12.22
CA VAL A 168 2.26 38.29 11.46
C VAL A 168 1.14 37.99 10.47
N LYS A 169 0.24 38.97 10.28
CA LYS A 169 -0.85 38.88 9.31
C LYS A 169 -0.33 38.48 7.93
N ASP A 170 -1.12 37.67 7.22
CA ASP A 170 -0.82 37.12 5.89
C ASP A 170 0.33 36.10 5.84
N THR A 171 0.84 35.65 6.99
CA THR A 171 1.71 34.47 7.06
C THR A 171 0.96 33.24 6.56
N LYS A 172 1.60 32.48 5.67
CA LYS A 172 1.10 31.20 5.18
C LYS A 172 1.75 30.02 5.91
N ILE A 173 1.03 28.91 6.02
CA ILE A 173 1.46 27.67 6.68
C ILE A 173 1.78 26.58 5.65
N ILE A 174 2.72 25.70 5.96
CA ILE A 174 2.97 24.47 5.19
C ILE A 174 2.25 23.30 5.86
N LEU A 175 1.48 22.51 5.11
CA LEU A 175 0.85 21.30 5.62
C LEU A 175 1.70 20.08 5.27
N MET A 176 1.99 19.23 6.26
CA MET A 176 2.66 17.95 6.04
C MET A 176 1.79 16.81 6.57
N GLY A 177 1.41 15.87 5.69
CA GLY A 177 0.57 14.73 6.07
C GLY A 177 1.27 13.40 5.84
N HIS A 178 1.21 12.49 6.81
CA HIS A 178 1.69 11.12 6.66
C HIS A 178 0.53 10.13 6.65
N SER A 179 0.52 9.18 5.72
CA SER A 179 -0.52 8.15 5.62
C SER A 179 -1.92 8.78 5.56
N MET A 180 -2.89 8.32 6.36
CA MET A 180 -4.23 8.92 6.45
C MET A 180 -4.22 10.42 6.81
N GLY A 181 -3.17 10.93 7.46
CA GLY A 181 -3.02 12.35 7.77
C GLY A 181 -2.88 13.22 6.52
N GLY A 182 -2.36 12.67 5.40
CA GLY A 182 -2.34 13.35 4.11
C GLY A 182 -3.72 13.48 3.47
N ILE A 183 -4.62 12.52 3.72
CA ILE A 183 -6.04 12.64 3.32
C ILE A 183 -6.71 13.74 4.14
N GLY A 184 -6.52 13.74 5.47
CA GLY A 184 -7.03 14.79 6.34
C GLY A 184 -6.54 16.20 5.95
N ALA A 185 -5.24 16.33 5.66
CA ALA A 185 -4.63 17.60 5.26
C ALA A 185 -5.21 18.15 3.94
N GLN A 186 -5.47 17.29 2.95
CA GLN A 186 -6.09 17.69 1.70
C GLN A 186 -7.59 17.97 1.85
N ALA A 187 -8.33 17.11 2.57
CA ALA A 187 -9.75 17.29 2.81
C ALA A 187 -10.03 18.61 3.55
N MET A 188 -9.15 18.99 4.48
CA MET A 188 -9.19 20.27 5.18
C MET A 188 -9.17 21.49 4.24
N LEU A 189 -8.54 21.40 3.05
CA LEU A 189 -8.52 22.50 2.09
C LEU A 189 -9.91 22.78 1.49
N ALA A 190 -10.75 21.76 1.37
CA ALA A 190 -12.14 21.88 0.89
C ALA A 190 -13.16 21.86 2.04
N TYR A 191 -12.70 21.81 3.29
CA TYR A 191 -13.57 21.76 4.46
C TYR A 191 -14.21 23.12 4.71
N GLN A 192 -15.54 23.13 4.76
CA GLN A 192 -16.31 24.36 4.93
C GLN A 192 -16.39 24.72 6.42
N SER A 193 -15.60 25.72 6.83
CA SER A 193 -15.61 26.28 8.18
C SER A 193 -15.63 27.81 8.13
N SER A 194 -15.75 28.47 9.30
CA SER A 194 -15.59 29.93 9.40
C SER A 194 -14.22 30.43 8.97
N PHE A 195 -13.21 29.55 8.97
CA PHE A 195 -11.83 29.85 8.57
C PHE A 195 -11.46 29.05 7.31
N ASN A 196 -11.25 29.75 6.18
CA ASN A 196 -10.88 29.11 4.93
C ASN A 196 -9.38 28.77 4.90
N VAL A 197 -9.03 27.53 5.24
CA VAL A 197 -7.64 27.07 5.32
C VAL A 197 -6.90 27.22 4.00
N SER A 198 -7.55 26.95 2.85
CA SER A 198 -6.88 26.94 1.54
C SER A 198 -6.18 28.26 1.17
N GLN A 199 -6.72 29.40 1.64
CA GLN A 199 -6.15 30.72 1.35
C GLN A 199 -4.86 31.02 2.14
N HIS A 200 -4.61 30.24 3.19
CA HIS A 200 -3.49 30.45 4.11
C HIS A 200 -2.41 29.36 4.00
N VAL A 201 -2.49 28.47 3.01
CA VAL A 201 -1.51 27.39 2.82
C VAL A 201 -0.54 27.70 1.68
N SER A 202 0.76 27.50 1.91
CA SER A 202 1.80 27.64 0.88
C SER A 202 1.93 26.40 0.00
N ALA A 203 1.93 25.22 0.62
CA ALA A 203 2.05 23.93 -0.05
C ALA A 203 1.58 22.78 0.88
N VAL A 204 1.19 21.66 0.28
CA VAL A 204 0.92 20.40 0.97
C VAL A 204 1.94 19.35 0.56
N ILE A 205 2.63 18.75 1.53
CA ILE A 205 3.55 17.63 1.30
C ILE A 205 2.93 16.39 1.94
N THR A 206 2.61 15.40 1.13
CA THR A 206 2.02 14.13 1.55
C THR A 206 3.03 13.00 1.40
N MET A 207 3.06 12.11 2.38
CA MET A 207 4.05 11.04 2.53
C MET A 207 3.33 9.71 2.72
N SER A 208 3.57 8.73 1.86
CA SER A 208 2.91 7.41 1.90
C SER A 208 1.38 7.52 2.05
N THR A 209 0.77 8.50 1.38
CA THR A 209 -0.65 8.82 1.54
C THR A 209 -1.47 8.05 0.51
N PRO A 210 -2.47 7.24 0.91
CA PRO A 210 -3.31 6.48 -0.01
C PRO A 210 -4.37 7.38 -0.65
N HIS A 211 -4.03 8.20 -1.64
CA HIS A 211 -4.90 9.23 -2.24
C HIS A 211 -6.11 8.72 -3.00
N ARG A 212 -6.05 7.50 -3.55
CA ARG A 212 -7.07 7.01 -4.48
C ARG A 212 -8.06 6.06 -3.83
N ILE A 213 -7.60 5.26 -2.87
CA ILE A 213 -8.38 4.20 -2.26
C ILE A 213 -7.98 4.05 -0.79
N PRO A 214 -8.94 3.96 0.15
CA PRO A 214 -8.64 3.67 1.55
C PRO A 214 -7.95 2.31 1.73
N PRO A 215 -6.92 2.20 2.58
CA PRO A 215 -6.25 0.93 2.86
C PRO A 215 -7.20 -0.09 3.52
N ALA A 216 -8.22 0.41 4.22
CA ALA A 216 -9.30 -0.38 4.78
C ALA A 216 -10.66 0.25 4.45
N ARG A 217 -11.54 -0.52 3.81
CA ARG A 217 -12.86 -0.08 3.33
C ARG A 217 -14.00 -0.60 4.21
N PHE A 218 -13.91 -0.36 5.52
CA PHE A 218 -14.93 -0.81 6.48
C PHE A 218 -16.05 0.23 6.70
N ASP A 219 -15.82 1.50 6.36
CA ASP A 219 -16.76 2.60 6.59
C ASP A 219 -17.01 3.37 5.29
N GLN A 220 -18.27 3.46 4.88
CA GLN A 220 -18.68 4.19 3.67
C GLN A 220 -18.37 5.69 3.78
N ARG A 221 -18.34 6.27 4.99
CA ARG A 221 -18.03 7.69 5.20
C ARG A 221 -16.62 8.06 4.72
N LEU A 222 -15.67 7.13 4.74
CA LEU A 222 -14.33 7.35 4.20
C LEU A 222 -14.35 7.75 2.72
N GLU A 223 -15.29 7.23 1.93
CA GLU A 223 -15.40 7.60 0.51
C GLU A 223 -15.69 9.09 0.33
N SER A 224 -16.62 9.64 1.13
CA SER A 224 -16.94 11.08 1.10
C SER A 224 -15.77 11.99 1.52
N LEU A 225 -14.91 11.49 2.42
CA LEU A 225 -13.70 12.20 2.86
C LEU A 225 -12.61 12.18 1.78
N TYR A 226 -12.52 11.09 1.03
CA TYR A 226 -11.64 10.99 -0.14
C TYR A 226 -12.09 11.92 -1.26
N ASP A 227 -13.40 12.02 -1.51
CA ASP A 227 -13.95 13.00 -2.44
C ASP A 227 -13.65 14.44 -2.00
N MET A 228 -13.72 14.70 -0.68
CA MET A 228 -13.35 16.00 -0.12
C MET A 228 -11.86 16.29 -0.29
N ALA A 229 -10.99 15.31 -0.07
CA ALA A 229 -9.55 15.43 -0.33
C ALA A 229 -9.27 15.69 -1.81
N ALA A 230 -9.98 15.02 -2.72
CA ALA A 230 -9.89 15.26 -4.15
C ALA A 230 -10.28 16.71 -4.50
N ARG A 231 -11.41 17.21 -3.98
CA ARG A 231 -11.80 18.63 -4.12
C ARG A 231 -10.75 19.58 -3.55
N GLY A 232 -10.12 19.21 -2.44
CA GLY A 232 -9.05 19.98 -1.80
C GLY A 232 -7.86 20.24 -2.74
N ARG A 233 -7.51 19.27 -3.60
CA ARG A 233 -6.45 19.43 -4.61
C ARG A 233 -6.78 20.48 -5.67
N HIS A 234 -8.06 20.70 -5.97
CA HIS A 234 -8.50 21.70 -6.94
C HIS A 234 -8.56 23.15 -6.40
N THR A 235 -8.20 23.37 -5.13
CA THR A 235 -8.16 24.72 -4.54
C THR A 235 -7.02 25.60 -5.06
N GLY A 236 -6.08 25.01 -5.82
CA GLY A 236 -4.92 25.69 -6.37
C GLY A 236 -3.69 25.69 -5.46
N VAL A 237 -3.75 25.07 -4.28
CA VAL A 237 -2.58 24.86 -3.42
C VAL A 237 -1.66 23.80 -4.05
N PRO A 238 -0.34 24.04 -4.18
CA PRO A 238 0.62 23.03 -4.63
C PRO A 238 0.62 21.78 -3.74
N VAL A 239 0.51 20.59 -4.33
CA VAL A 239 0.54 19.29 -3.62
C VAL A 239 1.65 18.40 -4.15
N LEU A 240 2.53 17.95 -3.25
CA LEU A 240 3.53 16.92 -3.53
C LEU A 240 3.12 15.59 -2.86
N SER A 241 3.14 14.49 -3.60
CA SER A 241 3.00 13.13 -3.07
C SER A 241 4.33 12.38 -3.16
N ILE A 242 4.83 11.91 -2.03
CA ILE A 242 6.04 11.10 -1.94
C ILE A 242 5.66 9.65 -1.62
N CYS A 243 5.99 8.73 -2.52
CA CYS A 243 5.63 7.31 -2.45
C CYS A 243 6.85 6.42 -2.24
N GLY A 244 6.73 5.42 -1.35
CA GLY A 244 7.83 4.54 -0.96
C GLY A 244 8.12 3.36 -1.91
N GLY A 245 7.23 3.11 -2.88
CA GLY A 245 7.25 1.91 -3.72
C GLY A 245 6.85 0.65 -2.95
N VAL A 246 7.18 -0.53 -3.49
CA VAL A 246 6.85 -1.85 -2.93
C VAL A 246 7.30 -2.04 -1.47
N ALA A 247 8.35 -1.32 -1.04
CA ALA A 247 8.83 -1.34 0.34
C ALA A 247 7.75 -0.88 1.35
N ASP A 248 6.79 -0.05 0.92
CA ASP A 248 5.61 0.29 1.71
C ASP A 248 4.58 -0.85 1.66
N GLY A 249 4.75 -1.81 2.57
CA GLY A 249 3.82 -2.94 2.70
C GLY A 249 2.44 -2.59 3.27
N MET A 250 2.21 -1.35 3.73
CA MET A 250 0.93 -0.94 4.32
C MET A 250 0.02 -0.25 3.30
N ILE A 251 0.60 0.58 2.43
CA ILE A 251 -0.11 1.35 1.41
C ILE A 251 0.32 0.88 0.02
N PRO A 252 -0.58 0.28 -0.78
CA PRO A 252 -0.26 -0.08 -2.15
C PRO A 252 0.15 1.17 -2.95
N SER A 253 1.33 1.17 -3.58
CA SER A 253 1.89 2.38 -4.19
C SER A 253 1.02 2.96 -5.30
N GLU A 254 0.27 2.13 -6.02
CA GLU A 254 -0.71 2.56 -7.03
C GLU A 254 -1.83 3.44 -6.45
N SER A 255 -2.08 3.36 -5.14
CA SER A 255 -3.01 4.23 -4.41
C SER A 255 -2.38 5.55 -3.95
N CYS A 256 -1.04 5.63 -3.91
CA CYS A 256 -0.26 6.81 -3.52
C CYS A 256 -0.02 7.80 -4.67
N VAL A 257 -0.29 7.38 -5.91
CA VAL A 257 -0.10 8.25 -7.07
C VAL A 257 -1.24 9.26 -7.22
N LEU A 258 -0.87 10.52 -7.44
CA LEU A 258 -1.76 11.58 -7.86
C LEU A 258 -1.70 11.77 -9.38
N ARG A 259 -2.85 12.06 -9.98
CA ARG A 259 -3.01 12.28 -11.42
C ARG A 259 -2.76 13.77 -11.75
N GLU A 260 -1.68 14.05 -12.47
CA GLU A 260 -1.34 15.42 -12.90
C GLU A 260 -2.33 15.96 -13.94
N ASP A 261 -2.89 15.09 -14.77
CA ASP A 261 -3.88 15.43 -15.80
C ASP A 261 -5.21 15.91 -15.22
N GLU A 262 -5.55 15.53 -13.98
CA GLU A 262 -6.80 15.93 -13.33
C GLU A 262 -6.73 17.33 -12.70
N VAL A 263 -5.54 17.79 -12.28
CA VAL A 263 -5.38 19.01 -11.45
C VAL A 263 -4.40 20.04 -12.05
N GLY A 264 -3.75 19.70 -13.16
CA GLY A 264 -2.74 20.54 -13.83
C GLY A 264 -1.38 20.50 -13.12
N SER A 265 -0.48 21.43 -13.46
CA SER A 265 0.91 21.49 -12.97
C SER A 265 1.09 21.81 -11.47
N ARG A 266 0.01 21.78 -10.68
CA ARG A 266 0.01 22.07 -9.23
C ARG A 266 0.02 20.81 -8.37
N VAL A 267 0.10 19.63 -8.98
CA VAL A 267 0.26 18.37 -8.28
C VAL A 267 1.45 17.62 -8.87
N LYS A 268 2.24 16.98 -8.02
CA LYS A 268 3.36 16.12 -8.44
C LYS A 268 3.41 14.85 -7.60
N THR A 269 3.71 13.72 -8.24
CA THR A 269 4.04 12.46 -7.55
C THR A 269 5.51 12.14 -7.78
N VAL A 270 6.21 11.70 -6.73
CA VAL A 270 7.58 11.21 -6.83
C VAL A 270 7.73 9.91 -6.04
N PHE A 271 8.37 8.91 -6.64
CA PHE A 271 8.75 7.68 -5.95
C PHE A 271 10.17 7.79 -5.41
N THR A 272 10.40 7.32 -4.18
CA THR A 272 11.73 7.38 -3.56
C THR A 272 12.79 6.54 -4.29
N SER A 273 12.36 5.54 -5.07
CA SER A 273 13.23 4.73 -5.94
C SER A 273 13.78 5.49 -7.14
N GLY A 274 13.03 6.45 -7.67
CA GLY A 274 13.41 7.29 -8.81
C GLY A 274 13.93 8.67 -8.42
N MET A 275 13.62 9.12 -7.20
CA MET A 275 14.02 10.43 -6.69
C MET A 275 15.55 10.58 -6.65
N GLU A 276 16.05 11.58 -7.37
CA GLU A 276 17.47 11.92 -7.45
C GLU A 276 18.06 12.07 -6.04
N GLY A 277 19.25 11.51 -5.80
CA GLY A 277 19.91 11.53 -4.49
C GLY A 277 19.25 10.67 -3.39
N THR A 278 18.19 9.91 -3.71
CA THR A 278 17.56 8.95 -2.77
C THR A 278 17.71 7.51 -3.28
N TRP A 279 17.17 7.23 -4.48
CA TRP A 279 17.26 5.94 -5.17
C TRP A 279 17.08 4.70 -4.28
N THR A 280 16.07 4.70 -3.43
CA THR A 280 15.80 3.58 -2.52
C THR A 280 14.31 3.38 -2.27
N GLY A 281 13.89 2.12 -2.13
CA GLY A 281 12.59 1.78 -1.56
C GLY A 281 12.51 2.24 -0.11
N VAL A 282 11.38 2.82 0.29
CA VAL A 282 11.18 3.34 1.64
C VAL A 282 9.90 2.78 2.23
N GLY A 283 10.02 2.04 3.34
CA GLY A 283 8.86 1.51 4.05
C GLY A 283 7.93 2.58 4.63
N HIS A 284 6.72 2.15 5.02
CA HIS A 284 5.66 3.04 5.48
C HIS A 284 6.07 3.95 6.64
N ARG A 285 6.81 3.39 7.61
CA ARG A 285 7.24 4.10 8.83
C ARG A 285 8.52 4.88 8.58
N GLU A 286 9.35 4.37 7.70
CA GLU A 286 10.63 4.88 7.27
C GLU A 286 10.48 6.21 6.54
N MET A 287 9.36 6.41 5.85
CA MET A 287 9.06 7.62 5.07
C MET A 287 9.32 8.93 5.86
N VAL A 288 9.07 8.94 7.17
CA VAL A 288 9.25 10.15 8.00
C VAL A 288 10.65 10.29 8.62
N TRP A 289 11.49 9.25 8.63
CA TRP A 289 12.81 9.28 9.28
C TRP A 289 13.99 8.91 8.38
N CYS A 290 13.74 8.31 7.21
CA CYS A 290 14.74 8.01 6.21
C CYS A 290 15.52 9.28 5.88
N HIS A 291 16.84 9.26 6.11
CA HIS A 291 17.62 10.49 6.02
C HIS A 291 17.54 11.15 4.65
N GLN A 292 17.63 10.37 3.59
CA GLN A 292 17.59 10.83 2.20
C GLN A 292 16.29 11.59 1.90
N VAL A 293 15.15 11.06 2.35
CA VAL A 293 13.82 11.67 2.15
C VAL A 293 13.63 12.89 3.06
N ARG A 294 13.80 12.73 4.38
CA ARG A 294 13.52 13.81 5.36
C ARG A 294 14.38 15.04 5.12
N TRP A 295 15.62 14.86 4.62
CA TRP A 295 16.54 15.96 4.39
C TRP A 295 16.05 16.84 3.24
N ARG A 296 15.53 16.24 2.17
CA ARG A 296 14.91 16.95 1.04
C ARG A 296 13.62 17.66 1.43
N ILE A 297 12.75 16.99 2.19
CA ILE A 297 11.51 17.62 2.72
C ILE A 297 11.85 18.85 3.57
N ALA A 298 12.82 18.74 4.48
CA ALA A 298 13.24 19.86 5.30
C ALA A 298 13.83 21.01 4.48
N ARG A 299 14.65 20.69 3.47
CA ARG A 299 15.26 21.69 2.59
C ARG A 299 14.21 22.43 1.76
N ALA A 300 13.29 21.70 1.14
CA ALA A 300 12.19 22.29 0.38
C ALA A 300 11.29 23.17 1.26
N ALA A 301 10.96 22.72 2.49
CA ALA A 301 10.14 23.51 3.39
C ALA A 301 10.80 24.84 3.81
N LEU A 302 12.13 24.86 4.01
CA LEU A 302 12.88 26.08 4.33
C LEU A 302 12.80 27.09 3.18
N GLU A 303 12.87 26.62 1.94
CA GLU A 303 12.86 27.48 0.75
C GLU A 303 11.45 27.92 0.34
N ILE A 304 10.44 27.07 0.50
CA ILE A 304 9.03 27.39 0.23
C ILE A 304 8.55 28.58 1.06
N GLY A 305 8.94 28.68 2.33
CA GLY A 305 8.38 29.69 3.23
C GLY A 305 8.76 31.15 2.94
N ILE A 306 9.61 31.39 1.94
CA ILE A 306 9.88 32.72 1.38
C ILE A 306 9.64 32.80 -0.14
N SER A 307 9.33 31.69 -0.81
CA SER A 307 9.16 31.64 -2.27
C SER A 307 7.74 32.06 -2.69
N GLU A 308 7.65 32.82 -3.79
CA GLU A 308 6.38 33.09 -4.47
C GLU A 308 5.93 31.94 -5.37
N ASP A 309 6.86 31.05 -5.74
CA ASP A 309 6.60 29.82 -6.49
C ASP A 309 6.99 28.57 -5.67
N PRO A 310 6.11 28.10 -4.77
CA PRO A 310 6.35 26.87 -4.02
C PRO A 310 6.47 25.64 -4.91
N MET A 311 5.79 25.60 -6.06
CA MET A 311 5.83 24.43 -6.94
C MET A 311 7.18 24.31 -7.66
N GLY A 312 7.78 25.43 -8.08
CA GLY A 312 9.14 25.45 -8.60
C GLY A 312 10.15 24.87 -7.61
N ILE A 313 10.04 25.20 -6.32
CA ILE A 313 10.89 24.63 -5.25
C ILE A 313 10.65 23.12 -5.09
N LEU A 314 9.39 22.67 -5.11
CA LEU A 314 9.07 21.24 -5.04
C LEU A 314 9.63 20.49 -6.27
N ASN A 315 9.51 21.04 -7.47
CA ASN A 315 10.07 20.46 -8.67
C ASN A 315 11.59 20.34 -8.61
N GLN A 316 12.27 21.38 -8.10
CA GLN A 316 13.72 21.41 -7.93
C GLN A 316 14.23 20.35 -6.94
N TRP A 317 13.59 20.19 -5.79
CA TRP A 317 14.09 19.28 -4.74
C TRP A 317 13.62 17.83 -4.90
N PHE A 318 12.55 17.60 -5.68
CA PHE A 318 11.93 16.29 -5.89
C PHE A 318 11.96 15.92 -7.38
N ARG A 319 13.16 15.91 -7.96
CA ARG A 319 13.44 15.48 -9.33
C ARG A 319 13.53 13.95 -9.40
N ASP A 320 13.02 13.39 -10.48
CA ASP A 320 12.94 11.96 -10.78
C ASP A 320 13.39 11.64 -12.23
N GLY A 321 13.86 12.66 -12.95
CA GLY A 321 14.34 12.54 -14.33
C GLY A 321 13.25 12.34 -15.39
N SER A 322 11.96 12.38 -15.02
CA SER A 322 10.82 12.18 -15.93
C SER A 322 10.37 13.48 -16.64
N GLY A 323 10.66 14.63 -16.03
CA GLY A 323 10.27 15.94 -16.53
C GLY A 323 11.10 16.42 -17.72
N ARG A 324 10.42 16.89 -18.76
CA ARG A 324 10.97 17.83 -19.75
C ARG A 324 11.04 19.18 -19.05
N GLU A 325 11.95 19.32 -18.08
CA GLU A 325 12.14 20.58 -17.38
C GLU A 325 12.67 21.57 -18.42
N SER A 326 11.78 22.46 -18.86
CA SER A 326 12.15 23.67 -19.57
C SER A 326 13.07 24.42 -18.63
N SER A 327 14.36 24.15 -18.76
CA SER A 327 15.42 24.96 -18.21
C SER A 327 15.05 26.34 -18.69
N SER A 328 14.55 27.19 -17.78
CA SER A 328 14.33 28.59 -18.06
C SER A 328 15.59 29.05 -18.76
N SER A 329 15.45 29.37 -20.03
CA SER A 329 16.50 29.88 -20.87
C SER A 329 17.13 31.01 -20.09
N GLN A 330 18.27 30.75 -19.45
CA GLN A 330 19.25 31.79 -19.32
C GLN A 330 19.61 32.07 -20.77
N LEU A 331 18.90 33.06 -21.32
CA LEU A 331 19.18 33.75 -22.56
C LEU A 331 20.63 34.22 -22.47
N LEU A 332 21.56 33.30 -22.68
CA LEU A 332 22.89 33.62 -23.16
C LEU A 332 22.64 34.07 -24.59
N ASP A 333 22.81 35.36 -24.79
CA ASP A 333 22.60 36.09 -26.03
C ASP A 333 22.99 35.25 -27.26
N SER A 334 22.10 35.31 -28.26
CA SER A 334 22.33 34.76 -29.59
C SER A 334 23.71 35.18 -30.10
N GLY A 335 24.64 34.23 -30.17
CA GLY A 335 25.99 34.45 -30.69
C GLY A 335 27.05 34.80 -29.65
N THR A 336 27.07 34.13 -28.49
CA THR A 336 28.22 34.23 -27.58
C THR A 336 29.49 33.72 -28.28
N VAL A 337 30.37 34.64 -28.69
CA VAL A 337 31.71 34.30 -29.19
C VAL A 337 32.51 33.78 -28.00
N LEU A 338 32.58 32.46 -27.85
CA LEU A 338 33.46 31.84 -26.86
C LEU A 338 34.90 32.05 -27.32
N GLN A 339 35.71 32.67 -26.47
CA GLN A 339 37.17 32.60 -26.53
C GLN A 339 37.65 31.63 -25.45
N PRO A 340 37.51 30.30 -25.64
CA PRO A 340 38.16 29.34 -24.75
C PRO A 340 39.68 29.50 -24.87
N GLU A 341 40.40 29.44 -23.76
CA GLU A 341 41.88 29.59 -23.73
C GLU A 341 42.56 28.40 -24.43
N LYS A 342 41.93 27.22 -24.37
CA LYS A 342 42.41 26.01 -25.04
C LYS A 342 41.25 25.29 -25.75
N VAL A 343 41.46 24.95 -27.03
CA VAL A 343 40.54 24.14 -27.84
C VAL A 343 41.24 22.88 -28.29
N GLU A 344 40.59 21.73 -28.10
CA GLU A 344 41.05 20.43 -28.55
C GLU A 344 39.98 19.77 -29.43
N VAL A 345 40.36 19.34 -30.63
CA VAL A 345 39.44 18.69 -31.58
C VAL A 345 39.68 17.19 -31.51
N LEU A 346 38.64 16.43 -31.16
CA LEU A 346 38.70 14.98 -31.09
C LEU A 346 38.58 14.35 -32.49
N GLN A 347 39.09 13.14 -32.63
CA GLN A 347 38.93 12.36 -33.85
C GLN A 347 37.45 12.00 -34.08
N GLN A 348 37.12 11.69 -35.32
CA GLN A 348 35.76 11.25 -35.66
C GLN A 348 35.41 9.97 -34.90
N ASP A 349 34.18 9.93 -34.37
CA ASP A 349 33.61 8.80 -33.60
C ASP A 349 34.41 8.44 -32.33
N ALA A 350 35.32 9.33 -31.89
CA ALA A 350 36.02 9.20 -30.62
C ALA A 350 35.15 9.67 -29.44
N TYR A 351 35.22 8.92 -28.34
CA TYR A 351 34.64 9.34 -27.07
C TYR A 351 35.57 10.35 -26.37
N LEU A 352 34.99 11.40 -25.80
CA LEU A 352 35.61 12.18 -24.75
C LEU A 352 35.65 11.31 -23.50
N THR A 353 36.84 10.98 -23.00
CA THR A 353 37.01 10.27 -21.73
C THR A 353 38.03 11.03 -20.88
N LEU A 354 37.57 11.57 -19.75
CA LEU A 354 38.36 12.36 -18.81
C LEU A 354 38.22 11.79 -17.41
N GLU A 355 39.21 11.04 -16.93
CA GLU A 355 39.16 10.40 -15.61
C GLU A 355 39.51 11.34 -14.45
N LYS A 356 40.44 12.27 -14.69
CA LYS A 356 40.96 13.23 -13.71
C LYS A 356 41.25 14.56 -14.40
N PRO A 357 40.22 15.36 -14.70
CA PRO A 357 40.42 16.62 -15.39
C PRO A 357 41.20 17.58 -14.49
N GLU A 358 42.44 17.88 -14.86
CA GLU A 358 43.30 18.89 -14.22
C GLU A 358 43.64 19.97 -15.23
N ALA A 359 42.92 21.09 -15.20
CA ALA A 359 43.16 22.22 -16.07
C ALA A 359 43.05 23.53 -15.27
N ARG A 360 44.14 24.32 -15.27
CA ARG A 360 44.14 25.67 -14.67
C ARG A 360 43.29 26.65 -15.48
N GLU A 361 43.06 26.35 -16.75
CA GLU A 361 42.43 27.19 -17.77
C GLU A 361 41.17 26.51 -18.33
N SER A 362 40.27 27.31 -18.89
CA SER A 362 39.04 26.77 -19.48
C SER A 362 39.34 26.02 -20.79
N THR A 363 39.06 24.72 -20.83
CA THR A 363 39.33 23.86 -21.99
C THR A 363 38.02 23.47 -22.68
N MET A 364 37.99 23.59 -24.00
CA MET A 364 36.87 23.18 -24.84
C MET A 364 37.27 22.01 -25.74
N TYR A 365 36.51 20.91 -25.64
CA TYR A 365 36.66 19.74 -26.51
C TYR A 365 35.61 19.79 -27.61
N LEU A 366 36.02 19.74 -28.87
CA LEU A 366 35.13 19.74 -30.03
C LEU A 366 35.02 18.32 -30.59
N LEU A 367 33.80 17.78 -30.60
CA LEU A 367 33.48 16.49 -31.19
C LEU A 367 32.82 16.71 -32.56
N PRO A 368 33.40 16.20 -33.64
CA PRO A 368 32.82 16.35 -34.98
C PRO A 368 31.51 15.56 -35.09
N VAL A 369 30.48 16.19 -35.66
CA VAL A 369 29.20 15.54 -35.96
C VAL A 369 29.23 15.11 -37.43
N VAL A 370 29.13 13.80 -37.68
CA VAL A 370 29.11 13.24 -39.04
C VAL A 370 27.91 12.32 -39.20
N GLY A 371 27.03 12.67 -40.14
CA GLY A 371 25.83 11.91 -40.50
C GLY A 371 24.55 12.41 -39.83
N SER A 372 23.42 12.20 -40.53
CA SER A 372 22.08 12.51 -40.06
C SER A 372 21.55 11.40 -39.14
N SER A 373 20.99 11.76 -37.97
CA SER A 373 20.35 10.88 -36.95
C SER A 373 21.25 10.40 -35.79
N LYS A 374 22.15 11.25 -35.28
CA LYS A 374 22.92 10.98 -34.05
C LYS A 374 22.39 11.74 -32.84
N ARG A 375 22.74 11.28 -31.63
CA ARG A 375 22.50 11.98 -30.36
C ARG A 375 23.83 12.22 -29.68
N PHE A 376 23.93 13.32 -28.95
CA PHE A 376 25.05 13.57 -28.07
C PHE A 376 24.70 13.11 -26.65
N LEU A 377 25.54 12.25 -26.07
CA LEU A 377 25.44 11.84 -24.67
C LEU A 377 26.69 12.26 -23.91
N LEU A 378 26.50 12.73 -22.68
CA LEU A 378 27.56 13.12 -21.77
C LEU A 378 27.21 12.73 -20.33
N TYR A 379 28.15 12.06 -19.68
CA TYR A 379 28.14 11.66 -18.29
C TYR A 379 29.17 12.49 -17.53
N VAL A 380 28.75 13.11 -16.43
CA VAL A 380 29.64 13.87 -15.53
C VAL A 380 29.43 13.41 -14.11
N SER A 381 30.47 12.85 -13.51
CA SER A 381 30.47 12.39 -12.12
C SER A 381 30.96 13.46 -11.17
N GLN A 382 30.29 13.64 -10.03
CA GLN A 382 30.58 14.63 -8.96
C GLN A 382 30.49 16.10 -9.38
N GLY A 383 30.52 16.42 -10.67
CA GLY A 383 30.40 17.76 -11.24
C GLY A 383 28.96 18.14 -11.61
N GLY A 384 28.79 19.31 -12.21
CA GLY A 384 27.49 19.82 -12.64
C GLY A 384 27.40 20.13 -14.13
N ILE A 385 26.22 19.94 -14.71
CA ILE A 385 25.85 20.39 -16.06
C ILE A 385 24.64 21.31 -15.95
N GLY A 386 24.81 22.58 -16.31
CA GLY A 386 23.74 23.57 -16.20
C GLY A 386 23.20 23.71 -14.77
N SER A 387 21.88 23.52 -14.59
CA SER A 387 21.19 23.59 -13.30
C SER A 387 21.30 22.31 -12.47
N VAL A 388 21.83 21.22 -13.03
CA VAL A 388 21.85 19.90 -12.37
C VAL A 388 23.25 19.58 -11.88
N SER A 389 23.37 19.36 -10.59
CA SER A 389 24.62 18.94 -9.95
C SER A 389 24.32 18.24 -8.63
N PRO A 390 25.22 17.35 -8.17
CA PRO A 390 25.16 16.85 -6.80
C PRO A 390 25.17 17.98 -5.77
N GLN A 391 24.47 17.78 -4.65
CA GLN A 391 24.43 18.77 -3.56
C GLN A 391 25.83 19.17 -3.08
N HIS A 392 26.74 18.21 -2.92
CA HIS A 392 28.15 18.44 -2.60
C HIS A 392 29.01 18.29 -3.85
N ARG A 393 28.81 19.15 -4.85
CA ARG A 393 29.58 19.09 -6.09
C ARG A 393 31.05 19.42 -5.88
N VAL A 394 31.91 18.76 -6.65
CA VAL A 394 33.27 19.26 -6.89
C VAL A 394 33.21 20.52 -7.79
N PRO A 395 34.28 21.33 -7.87
CA PRO A 395 34.26 22.56 -8.65
C PRO A 395 33.97 22.35 -10.16
N LEU A 396 34.12 21.13 -10.69
CA LEU A 396 33.86 20.76 -12.09
C LEU A 396 32.47 21.22 -12.58
N GLN A 397 32.47 22.20 -13.49
CA GLN A 397 31.28 22.62 -14.23
C GLN A 397 31.46 22.37 -15.72
N VAL A 398 30.44 21.79 -16.33
CA VAL A 398 30.43 21.47 -17.75
C VAL A 398 29.30 22.21 -18.45
N THR A 399 29.58 22.74 -19.63
CA THR A 399 28.58 23.35 -20.51
C THR A 399 28.74 22.80 -21.91
N VAL A 400 27.61 22.43 -22.51
CA VAL A 400 27.55 21.83 -23.85
C VAL A 400 27.10 22.87 -24.86
N PHE A 401 27.82 22.95 -25.97
CA PHE A 401 27.61 23.92 -27.04
C PHE A 401 27.47 23.21 -28.39
N LEU A 402 26.69 23.81 -29.26
CA LEU A 402 26.64 23.49 -30.68
C LEU A 402 27.45 24.54 -31.43
N CYS A 403 28.51 24.11 -32.10
CA CYS A 403 29.46 24.97 -32.79
C CYS A 403 29.38 24.74 -34.31
N LYS A 404 29.14 25.80 -35.09
CA LYS A 404 29.26 25.72 -36.56
C LYS A 404 30.74 25.66 -36.98
N ASN A 405 31.56 26.49 -36.35
CA ASN A 405 33.02 26.54 -36.49
C ASN A 405 33.65 26.60 -35.08
N THR A 406 34.98 26.54 -34.99
CA THR A 406 35.74 26.65 -33.73
C THR A 406 35.50 27.93 -32.92
N SER A 407 34.86 28.96 -33.49
CA SER A 407 34.64 30.27 -32.87
C SER A 407 33.17 30.70 -32.74
N ARG A 408 32.22 29.98 -33.35
CA ARG A 408 30.78 30.30 -33.30
C ARG A 408 30.01 29.15 -32.68
N CYS A 409 29.69 29.30 -31.41
CA CYS A 409 29.06 28.27 -30.59
C CYS A 409 27.82 28.85 -29.88
N GLN A 410 26.78 28.04 -29.77
CA GLN A 410 25.56 28.34 -29.02
C GLN A 410 25.33 27.28 -27.96
N ALA A 411 24.92 27.65 -26.74
CA ALA A 411 24.62 26.68 -25.69
C ALA A 411 23.49 25.74 -26.14
N MET A 412 23.66 24.43 -25.91
CA MET A 412 22.66 23.43 -26.26
C MET A 412 21.67 23.24 -25.13
N GLU A 413 20.39 23.13 -25.49
CA GLU A 413 19.36 22.63 -24.59
C GLU A 413 19.38 21.10 -24.58
N ALA A 414 19.22 20.52 -23.40
CA ALA A 414 19.16 19.08 -23.24
C ALA A 414 17.75 18.57 -23.55
N ASN A 415 17.64 17.46 -24.28
CA ASN A 415 16.43 16.65 -24.33
C ASN A 415 16.21 15.90 -23.01
N MET A 416 17.30 15.50 -22.35
CA MET A 416 17.29 14.89 -21.02
C MET A 416 18.46 15.44 -20.21
N LEU A 417 18.17 15.94 -19.00
CA LEU A 417 19.18 16.39 -18.05
C LEU A 417 18.78 15.93 -16.64
N LYS A 418 19.40 14.83 -16.19
CA LYS A 418 19.06 14.18 -14.91
C LYS A 418 20.27 13.61 -14.22
N MET A 419 20.12 13.24 -12.96
CA MET A 419 21.13 12.53 -12.18
C MET A 419 20.74 11.06 -11.99
N ILE A 420 21.70 10.16 -12.23
CA ILE A 420 21.56 8.72 -11.96
C ILE A 420 22.55 8.28 -10.86
N PRO A 421 22.26 7.19 -10.13
CA PRO A 421 23.22 6.65 -9.18
C PRO A 421 24.44 6.06 -9.89
N ASN A 422 25.60 6.05 -9.21
CA ASN A 422 26.76 5.26 -9.61
C ASN A 422 27.15 4.28 -8.49
N PRO A 423 26.47 3.12 -8.40
CA PRO A 423 26.70 2.17 -7.31
C PRO A 423 28.15 1.69 -7.27
N LYS A 424 28.70 1.55 -6.05
CA LYS A 424 30.05 1.00 -5.87
C LYS A 424 30.12 -0.47 -6.23
N ASP A 425 31.20 -0.83 -6.89
CA ASP A 425 31.45 -2.19 -7.34
C ASP A 425 31.48 -3.20 -6.18
N GLY A 426 30.79 -4.32 -6.36
CA GLY A 426 30.71 -5.42 -5.39
C GLY A 426 29.82 -5.18 -4.16
N GLN A 427 29.12 -4.05 -4.06
CA GLN A 427 28.20 -3.75 -2.96
C GLN A 427 26.73 -3.89 -3.39
N PRO A 428 25.81 -4.28 -2.48
CA PRO A 428 24.38 -4.24 -2.77
C PRO A 428 23.93 -2.79 -2.97
N PHE A 429 23.00 -2.59 -3.90
CA PHE A 429 22.40 -1.29 -4.16
C PHE A 429 20.90 -1.32 -3.86
N PRO A 430 20.37 -0.33 -3.11
CA PRO A 430 21.09 0.63 -2.30
C PRO A 430 21.77 -0.06 -1.10
N VAL A 431 22.81 0.57 -0.53
CA VAL A 431 23.56 -0.01 0.59
C VAL A 431 22.67 -0.03 1.85
N PRO A 432 22.41 -1.19 2.48
CA PRO A 432 21.56 -1.25 3.67
C PRO A 432 22.05 -0.34 4.81
N GLY A 433 21.14 0.48 5.36
CA GLY A 433 21.41 1.39 6.49
C GLY A 433 22.30 2.61 6.19
N SER A 434 22.93 2.68 5.01
CA SER A 434 23.76 3.81 4.57
C SER A 434 23.15 4.54 3.37
N GLY A 435 22.50 3.78 2.49
CA GLY A 435 21.89 4.20 1.24
C GLY A 435 22.88 4.76 0.25
N THR A 436 22.40 5.63 -0.62
CA THR A 436 23.22 6.24 -1.66
C THR A 436 23.67 7.64 -1.23
N ASP A 437 24.93 7.97 -1.49
CA ASP A 437 25.42 9.34 -1.38
C ASP A 437 25.17 10.06 -2.71
N GLU A 438 24.38 11.12 -2.68
CA GLU A 438 24.09 11.93 -3.87
C GLU A 438 25.34 12.49 -4.54
N SER A 439 26.40 12.76 -3.77
CA SER A 439 27.68 13.25 -4.32
C SER A 439 28.34 12.26 -5.28
N GLU A 440 27.99 10.98 -5.21
CA GLU A 440 28.47 9.92 -6.09
C GLU A 440 27.60 9.79 -7.36
N GLY A 441 26.54 10.59 -7.50
CA GLY A 441 25.68 10.61 -8.67
C GLY A 441 26.39 11.07 -9.94
N VAL A 442 25.89 10.58 -11.07
CA VAL A 442 26.36 10.95 -12.42
C VAL A 442 25.27 11.76 -13.10
N VAL A 443 25.62 12.96 -13.54
CA VAL A 443 24.74 13.82 -14.33
C VAL A 443 24.79 13.37 -15.79
N ILE A 444 23.64 13.05 -16.36
CA ILE A 444 23.46 12.70 -17.77
C ILE A 444 22.94 13.94 -18.50
N PHE A 445 23.59 14.29 -19.60
CA PHE A 445 23.10 15.23 -20.60
C PHE A 445 22.91 14.49 -21.91
N GLU A 446 21.71 14.59 -22.48
CA GLU A 446 21.36 14.04 -23.79
C GLU A 446 20.76 15.12 -24.67
N ALA A 447 21.23 15.25 -25.92
CA ALA A 447 20.66 16.15 -26.91
C ALA A 447 20.58 15.50 -28.31
N SER A 448 19.48 15.75 -29.01
CA SER A 448 19.25 15.31 -30.39
C SER A 448 20.01 16.20 -31.38
N LEU A 449 20.61 15.57 -32.39
CA LEU A 449 21.37 16.25 -33.45
C LEU A 449 20.64 16.18 -34.81
N GLU A 450 19.36 15.80 -34.84
CA GLU A 450 18.58 15.52 -36.07
C GLU A 450 18.46 16.70 -37.05
N ASN A 451 18.68 17.95 -36.61
CA ASN A 451 18.51 19.16 -37.43
C ASN A 451 19.82 19.94 -37.66
N ILE A 452 20.98 19.30 -37.53
CA ILE A 452 22.28 19.98 -37.58
C ILE A 452 22.96 19.71 -38.93
N GLU A 453 23.44 20.77 -39.59
CA GLU A 453 24.21 20.68 -40.85
C GLU A 453 25.45 19.76 -40.66
N ASP A 454 25.77 18.91 -41.65
CA ASP A 454 26.82 17.87 -41.66
C ASP A 454 28.27 18.34 -41.36
N SER A 455 28.47 19.61 -40.99
CA SER A 455 29.78 20.23 -40.70
C SER A 455 29.89 20.83 -39.29
N GLY A 456 28.90 20.61 -38.42
CA GLY A 456 28.90 21.09 -37.03
C GLY A 456 29.77 20.27 -36.07
N HIS A 457 30.13 20.88 -34.94
CA HIS A 457 30.81 20.23 -33.81
C HIS A 457 29.98 20.39 -32.53
N VAL A 458 29.98 19.38 -31.67
CA VAL A 458 29.52 19.53 -30.29
C VAL A 458 30.71 19.93 -29.42
N GLY A 459 30.64 21.10 -28.81
CA GLY A 459 31.65 21.63 -27.91
C GLY A 459 31.33 21.34 -26.45
N VAL A 460 32.22 20.65 -25.75
CA VAL A 460 32.13 20.40 -24.32
C VAL A 460 33.15 21.29 -23.61
N GLN A 461 32.67 22.31 -22.91
CA GLN A 461 33.54 23.22 -22.15
C GLN A 461 33.60 22.78 -20.69
N LEU A 462 34.82 22.59 -20.16
CA LEU A 462 35.06 22.34 -18.76
C LEU A 462 35.58 23.60 -18.07
N LYS A 463 35.03 23.91 -16.90
CA LYS A 463 35.47 24.99 -16.02
C LYS A 463 35.74 24.47 -14.62
N HIS A 464 36.67 25.15 -13.94
CA HIS A 464 36.98 24.94 -12.53
C HIS A 464 37.35 23.48 -12.20
N THR A 465 38.34 22.93 -12.89
CA THR A 465 38.75 21.53 -12.68
C THR A 465 39.87 21.43 -11.64
N ASP A 466 39.76 20.47 -10.71
CA ASP A 466 40.69 20.29 -9.58
C ASP A 466 41.22 18.85 -9.48
N GLY A 467 41.09 18.06 -10.55
CA GLY A 467 41.51 16.65 -10.61
C GLY A 467 40.49 15.65 -10.06
N ARG A 468 39.34 16.12 -9.54
CA ARG A 468 38.26 15.26 -9.05
C ARG A 468 37.08 15.17 -10.04
N GLY A 469 36.35 14.06 -9.94
CA GLY A 469 35.27 13.73 -10.87
C GLY A 469 35.80 13.24 -12.22
N TRP A 470 34.89 12.82 -13.08
CA TRP A 470 35.21 12.36 -14.43
C TRP A 470 34.11 12.77 -15.41
N ALA A 471 34.45 12.86 -16.69
CA ALA A 471 33.51 13.17 -17.76
C ALA A 471 33.70 12.22 -18.94
N VAL A 472 32.61 11.60 -19.39
CA VAL A 472 32.59 10.71 -20.55
C VAL A 472 31.49 11.14 -21.49
N GLY A 473 31.77 11.40 -22.76
CA GLY A 473 30.72 11.75 -23.71
C GLY A 473 31.09 11.46 -25.15
N GLY A 474 30.09 11.38 -26.00
CA GLY A 474 30.30 11.05 -27.40
C GLY A 474 29.08 11.37 -28.24
N VAL A 475 29.31 11.50 -29.54
CA VAL A 475 28.26 11.51 -30.54
C VAL A 475 27.98 10.05 -30.89
N VAL A 476 26.83 9.54 -30.45
CA VAL A 476 26.46 8.13 -30.59
C VAL A 476 25.21 7.97 -31.43
N ASP A 477 25.06 6.78 -32.01
CA ASP A 477 23.82 6.39 -32.68
C ASP A 477 22.71 6.21 -31.63
N ASP A 478 21.47 6.57 -31.99
CA ASP A 478 20.32 6.33 -31.12
C ASP A 478 19.97 4.84 -31.11
N GLU A 479 20.44 4.10 -30.09
CA GLU A 479 20.18 2.68 -29.94
C GLU A 479 18.85 2.44 -29.21
N HIS A 480 17.75 2.54 -29.96
CA HIS A 480 16.41 2.24 -29.49
C HIS A 480 15.88 0.95 -30.12
N ARG A 481 15.63 -0.07 -29.30
CA ARG A 481 15.17 -1.40 -29.72
C ARG A 481 13.73 -1.63 -29.27
N ILE A 482 12.80 -1.60 -30.23
CA ILE A 482 11.40 -1.96 -30.01
C ILE A 482 11.23 -3.44 -30.35
N LEU A 483 10.87 -4.27 -29.37
CA LEU A 483 10.76 -5.72 -29.55
C LEU A 483 9.33 -6.18 -29.33
N ASP A 484 8.79 -6.94 -30.28
CA ASP A 484 7.42 -7.45 -30.21
C ASP A 484 7.32 -8.73 -29.36
N ILE A 485 7.64 -8.59 -28.07
CA ILE A 485 7.59 -9.66 -27.08
C ILE A 485 6.30 -9.50 -26.26
N SER A 486 5.52 -10.58 -26.13
CA SER A 486 4.30 -10.60 -25.34
C SER A 486 4.54 -11.23 -23.96
N THR A 487 3.74 -10.85 -22.98
CA THR A 487 3.77 -11.51 -21.65
C THR A 487 3.54 -13.02 -21.74
N SER A 488 2.72 -13.46 -22.71
CA SER A 488 2.44 -14.89 -22.91
C SER A 488 3.68 -15.72 -23.25
N SER A 489 4.67 -15.17 -23.97
CA SER A 489 5.93 -15.88 -24.24
C SER A 489 6.84 -15.96 -23.02
N LEU A 490 6.63 -15.09 -22.02
CA LEU A 490 7.43 -15.03 -20.79
C LEU A 490 6.85 -15.86 -19.63
N LEU A 491 5.63 -16.40 -19.75
CA LEU A 491 4.96 -17.10 -18.64
C LEU A 491 5.71 -18.36 -18.17
N PHE A 492 6.21 -19.15 -19.11
CA PHE A 492 6.90 -20.43 -18.82
C PHE A 492 8.27 -20.54 -19.47
N GLY A 493 8.77 -19.44 -20.04
CA GLY A 493 10.05 -19.38 -20.74
C GLY A 493 10.82 -18.12 -20.38
N SER A 494 12.01 -18.00 -20.95
CA SER A 494 12.82 -16.80 -20.94
C SER A 494 12.97 -16.26 -22.36
N VAL A 495 13.16 -14.95 -22.47
CA VAL A 495 13.55 -14.32 -23.74
C VAL A 495 14.94 -13.74 -23.57
N GLU A 496 15.79 -14.08 -24.51
CA GLU A 496 17.17 -13.62 -24.61
C GLU A 496 17.17 -12.34 -25.46
N LEU A 497 17.69 -11.26 -24.88
CA LEU A 497 17.82 -9.96 -25.51
C LEU A 497 19.30 -9.72 -25.79
N GLU A 498 19.61 -9.45 -27.05
CA GLU A 498 20.95 -8.99 -27.43
C GLU A 498 21.31 -7.74 -26.64
N GLY A 499 22.54 -7.71 -26.09
CA GLY A 499 23.05 -6.57 -25.35
C GLY A 499 23.33 -5.32 -26.21
N PRO A 500 23.78 -4.23 -25.57
CA PRO A 500 24.17 -2.99 -26.24
C PRO A 500 25.28 -3.23 -27.27
N ARG A 501 25.30 -2.44 -28.35
CA ARG A 501 26.43 -2.48 -29.31
C ARG A 501 27.75 -2.10 -28.61
N GLN A 502 28.87 -2.62 -29.11
CA GLN A 502 30.18 -2.28 -28.57
C GLN A 502 30.43 -0.77 -28.60
N GLY A 503 30.78 -0.19 -27.46
CA GLY A 503 30.98 1.25 -27.30
C GLY A 503 29.70 2.07 -27.07
N SER A 504 28.50 1.47 -27.14
CA SER A 504 27.25 2.16 -26.87
C SER A 504 27.20 2.69 -25.43
N LEU A 505 26.91 3.99 -25.28
CA LEU A 505 26.78 4.61 -23.96
C LEU A 505 25.40 4.35 -23.34
N LYS A 506 24.38 4.14 -24.18
CA LYS A 506 22.98 3.98 -23.78
C LYS A 506 22.24 3.13 -24.82
N VAL A 507 21.52 2.12 -24.36
CA VAL A 507 20.53 1.39 -25.16
C VAL A 507 19.18 1.40 -24.46
N THR A 508 18.10 1.62 -25.20
CA THR A 508 16.73 1.58 -24.67
C THR A 508 15.97 0.42 -25.28
N TYR A 509 15.35 -0.40 -24.45
CA TYR A 509 14.47 -1.49 -24.84
C TYR A 509 13.02 -1.11 -24.56
N GLU A 510 12.17 -1.23 -25.57
CA GLU A 510 10.72 -1.00 -25.47
C GLU A 510 9.97 -2.27 -25.85
N LEU A 511 9.21 -2.81 -24.89
CA LEU A 511 8.46 -4.07 -25.00
C LEU A 511 6.96 -3.76 -24.88
N PRO A 512 6.31 -3.26 -25.95
CA PRO A 512 4.95 -2.72 -25.91
C PRO A 512 3.87 -3.73 -25.49
N ARG A 513 4.09 -5.04 -25.71
CA ARG A 513 3.14 -6.11 -25.38
C ARG A 513 3.44 -6.85 -24.07
N VAL A 514 4.44 -6.39 -23.30
CA VAL A 514 4.71 -6.89 -21.94
C VAL A 514 3.85 -6.11 -20.95
N LEU A 515 2.99 -6.85 -20.25
CA LEU A 515 1.94 -6.34 -19.37
C LEU A 515 2.56 -5.78 -18.09
N GLN A 516 2.46 -4.46 -17.91
CA GLN A 516 2.82 -3.80 -16.66
C GLN A 516 1.64 -3.86 -15.69
N HIS A 517 1.71 -4.74 -14.69
CA HIS A 517 0.67 -4.90 -13.67
C HIS A 517 1.28 -5.22 -12.31
N VAL A 518 0.68 -4.73 -11.21
CA VAL A 518 1.18 -4.93 -9.84
C VAL A 518 1.32 -6.39 -9.40
N PHE A 519 0.77 -7.35 -10.13
CA PHE A 519 0.84 -8.79 -9.84
C PHE A 519 1.95 -9.50 -10.59
N LEU A 520 2.60 -8.85 -11.55
CA LEU A 520 3.66 -9.43 -12.34
C LEU A 520 4.98 -8.76 -11.98
N VAL A 521 5.93 -9.58 -11.57
CA VAL A 521 7.32 -9.19 -11.36
C VAL A 521 8.16 -9.92 -12.41
N TYR A 522 9.08 -9.21 -13.04
CA TYR A 522 9.96 -9.78 -14.05
C TYR A 522 11.39 -9.82 -13.53
N HIS A 523 12.06 -10.96 -13.72
CA HIS A 523 13.47 -11.13 -13.39
C HIS A 523 14.31 -10.82 -14.63
N LEU A 524 15.28 -9.92 -14.45
CA LEU A 524 16.28 -9.57 -15.45
C LEU A 524 17.64 -10.11 -15.01
N GLU A 525 18.35 -10.80 -15.89
CA GLU A 525 19.69 -11.33 -15.61
C GLU A 525 20.62 -11.07 -16.78
N SER A 526 21.91 -10.90 -16.53
CA SER A 526 22.92 -10.92 -17.59
C SER A 526 23.92 -12.03 -17.31
N THR A 527 24.10 -12.91 -18.29
CA THR A 527 24.92 -14.12 -18.15
C THR A 527 26.38 -13.90 -18.58
N GLN A 528 26.68 -12.86 -19.37
CA GLN A 528 28.01 -12.60 -19.92
C GLN A 528 28.27 -11.09 -20.12
N TYR A 529 29.19 -10.54 -19.31
CA TYR A 529 29.72 -9.19 -19.54
C TYR A 529 31.20 -9.07 -19.13
N THR A 530 31.92 -8.15 -19.77
CA THR A 530 33.32 -7.81 -19.47
C THR A 530 33.47 -6.31 -19.35
N CYS A 531 33.82 -5.83 -18.15
CA CYS A 531 34.10 -4.42 -17.88
C CYS A 531 35.55 -4.30 -17.36
N GLU A 532 36.49 -3.88 -18.20
CA GLU A 532 37.83 -3.47 -17.77
C GLU A 532 37.86 -1.93 -17.83
N ASP A 533 38.32 -1.28 -16.74
CA ASP A 533 38.46 0.18 -16.63
C ASP A 533 37.17 1.03 -16.85
N SER A 534 36.00 0.47 -16.53
CA SER A 534 34.72 1.17 -16.65
C SER A 534 34.54 2.25 -15.57
N LEU A 535 34.26 3.49 -16.01
CA LEU A 535 33.89 4.61 -15.13
C LEU A 535 32.42 4.57 -14.69
N LEU A 536 31.57 3.95 -15.50
CA LEU A 536 30.14 3.73 -15.26
C LEU A 536 29.80 2.30 -15.62
N HIS A 537 29.72 1.45 -14.61
CA HIS A 537 29.28 0.07 -14.77
C HIS A 537 27.84 0.01 -15.31
N PRO A 538 27.47 -1.06 -16.03
CA PRO A 538 26.12 -1.20 -16.58
C PRO A 538 25.03 -1.02 -15.52
N LEU A 539 24.26 0.04 -15.69
CA LEU A 539 23.15 0.42 -14.82
C LEU A 539 21.85 0.31 -15.60
N VAL A 540 20.95 -0.56 -15.12
CA VAL A 540 19.60 -0.71 -15.65
C VAL A 540 18.70 0.32 -14.99
N GLU A 541 18.07 1.16 -15.79
CA GLU A 541 16.96 2.01 -15.40
C GLU A 541 15.66 1.39 -15.90
N HIS A 542 14.75 1.03 -14.99
CA HIS A 542 13.41 0.56 -15.32
C HIS A 542 12.41 1.67 -15.03
N THR A 543 11.75 2.18 -16.07
CA THR A 543 10.69 3.20 -15.94
C THR A 543 9.34 2.52 -16.08
N SER A 544 8.69 2.28 -14.95
CA SER A 544 7.45 1.50 -14.89
C SER A 544 6.19 2.34 -15.11
N GLN A 545 6.29 3.64 -14.81
CA GLN A 545 5.30 4.70 -15.02
C GLN A 545 6.08 6.03 -15.09
N HIS A 546 5.48 7.10 -15.64
CA HIS A 546 6.07 8.45 -15.67
C HIS A 546 6.76 8.87 -14.36
N SER A 547 6.14 8.65 -13.18
CA SER A 547 6.68 9.05 -11.88
C SER A 547 7.45 7.95 -11.12
N GLU A 548 7.56 6.74 -11.68
CA GLU A 548 8.16 5.58 -11.01
C GLU A 548 9.29 4.96 -11.83
N THR A 549 10.51 5.24 -11.36
CA THR A 549 11.76 4.72 -11.90
C THR A 549 12.50 3.91 -10.84
N HIS A 550 13.18 2.85 -11.27
CA HIS A 550 14.06 2.03 -10.44
C HIS A 550 15.41 1.85 -11.11
N TYR A 551 16.47 1.78 -10.31
CA TYR A 551 17.85 1.63 -10.79
C TYR A 551 18.47 0.35 -10.23
N TYR A 552 19.08 -0.45 -11.09
CA TYR A 552 19.69 -1.73 -10.73
C TYR A 552 21.08 -1.86 -11.38
N PRO A 553 22.15 -2.06 -10.60
CA PRO A 553 23.44 -2.40 -11.18
C PRO A 553 23.37 -3.83 -11.74
N LEU A 554 23.76 -4.02 -13.00
CA LEU A 554 23.68 -5.33 -13.68
C LEU A 554 24.57 -6.41 -13.02
N ARG A 555 25.58 -5.97 -12.24
CA ARG A 555 26.54 -6.79 -11.50
C ARG A 555 26.16 -7.02 -10.03
N SER A 556 24.96 -6.62 -9.60
CA SER A 556 24.59 -6.78 -8.19
C SER A 556 24.66 -8.25 -7.75
N SER A 557 25.04 -8.49 -6.50
CA SER A 557 24.85 -9.80 -5.86
C SER A 557 23.37 -10.13 -5.62
N ARG A 558 22.47 -9.16 -5.86
CA ARG A 558 21.03 -9.28 -5.72
C ARG A 558 20.36 -9.43 -7.08
N GLU A 559 19.27 -10.20 -7.09
CA GLU A 559 18.40 -10.36 -8.24
C GLU A 559 17.81 -9.02 -8.70
N ILE A 560 17.68 -8.83 -10.02
CA ILE A 560 17.08 -7.64 -10.60
C ILE A 560 15.62 -7.94 -10.87
N LEU A 561 14.75 -7.41 -10.01
CA LEU A 561 13.32 -7.64 -10.04
C LEU A 561 12.61 -6.38 -10.52
N LEU A 562 12.16 -6.40 -11.77
CA LEU A 562 11.43 -5.31 -12.41
C LEU A 562 9.94 -5.41 -12.02
N HIS A 563 9.46 -4.44 -11.27
CA HIS A 563 8.07 -4.34 -10.83
C HIS A 563 7.45 -3.00 -11.26
N SER A 564 6.13 -2.95 -11.35
CA SER A 564 5.38 -1.77 -11.81
C SER A 564 4.11 -1.54 -11.00
N HIS A 565 3.85 -0.27 -10.67
CA HIS A 565 2.57 0.19 -10.10
C HIS A 565 1.68 0.94 -11.09
N SER A 566 1.95 0.83 -12.39
CA SER A 566 1.15 1.49 -13.46
C SER A 566 -0.33 1.09 -13.45
N THR A 567 -0.62 -0.18 -13.19
CA THR A 567 -1.99 -0.73 -13.16
C THR A 567 -2.18 -1.73 -12.01
N GLY A 568 -3.36 -1.69 -11.40
CA GLY A 568 -3.75 -2.62 -10.33
C GLY A 568 -5.26 -2.73 -10.14
N PRO A 569 -5.72 -3.69 -9.32
CA PRO A 569 -7.14 -3.94 -9.15
C PRO A 569 -7.84 -2.76 -8.47
N TYR A 570 -9.08 -2.49 -8.88
CA TYR A 570 -9.93 -1.41 -8.34
C TYR A 570 -9.44 0.02 -8.58
N ILE A 571 -8.26 0.22 -9.15
CA ILE A 571 -7.63 1.53 -9.38
C ILE A 571 -7.57 1.79 -10.88
N ALA A 572 -8.03 2.95 -11.34
CA ALA A 572 -7.91 3.31 -12.76
C ALA A 572 -6.43 3.53 -13.14
N PRO A 573 -5.97 3.10 -14.32
CA PRO A 573 -4.55 3.14 -14.67
C PRO A 573 -4.11 4.59 -14.83
N ILE A 574 -2.86 4.92 -14.51
CA ILE A 574 -2.35 6.27 -14.79
C ILE A 574 -2.06 6.39 -16.29
N ASP A 575 -1.27 5.47 -16.84
CA ASP A 575 -0.93 5.39 -18.27
C ASP A 575 -1.44 4.06 -18.86
N PRO A 576 -2.66 4.00 -19.41
CA PRO A 576 -3.18 2.78 -20.04
C PRO A 576 -2.37 2.42 -21.29
N GLY A 577 -1.71 1.26 -21.27
CA GLY A 577 -1.05 0.69 -22.45
C GLY A 577 0.46 0.94 -22.57
N SER A 578 1.12 1.46 -21.53
CA SER A 578 2.59 1.47 -21.50
C SER A 578 3.10 0.04 -21.33
N GLY A 579 3.78 -0.48 -22.36
CA GLY A 579 4.56 -1.71 -22.22
C GLY A 579 5.77 -1.51 -21.30
N MET A 580 6.57 -2.55 -21.12
CA MET A 580 7.80 -2.43 -20.34
C MET A 580 8.82 -1.58 -21.08
N ARG A 581 9.45 -0.62 -20.38
CA ARG A 581 10.59 0.12 -20.89
C ARG A 581 11.73 0.08 -19.88
N PHE A 582 12.90 -0.33 -20.33
CA PHE A 582 14.12 -0.21 -19.55
C PHE A 582 15.30 0.23 -20.42
N THR A 583 16.23 0.94 -19.81
CA THR A 583 17.41 1.50 -20.45
C THR A 583 18.65 0.99 -19.74
N ILE A 584 19.69 0.63 -20.48
CA ILE A 584 21.00 0.27 -19.91
C ILE A 584 21.97 1.40 -20.23
N TYR A 585 22.53 2.01 -19.19
CA TYR A 585 23.63 2.96 -19.29
C TYR A 585 24.95 2.27 -18.97
N SER A 586 25.98 2.51 -19.77
CA SER A 586 27.29 1.88 -19.56
C SER A 586 28.41 2.70 -20.20
N HIS A 587 29.64 2.50 -19.74
CA HIS A 587 30.85 2.97 -20.41
C HIS A 587 31.91 1.87 -20.40
N ALA A 588 32.60 1.65 -21.53
CA ALA A 588 33.72 0.70 -21.63
C ALA A 588 33.41 -0.71 -21.07
N CYS A 589 32.16 -1.16 -21.19
CA CYS A 589 31.75 -2.49 -20.77
C CYS A 589 30.94 -3.17 -21.88
N GLU A 590 31.33 -4.40 -22.21
CA GLU A 590 30.62 -5.24 -23.18
C GLU A 590 29.62 -6.12 -22.44
N VAL A 591 28.33 -5.87 -22.64
CA VAL A 591 27.24 -6.73 -22.17
C VAL A 591 26.74 -7.51 -23.38
N LYS A 592 26.90 -8.84 -23.39
CA LYS A 592 26.56 -9.65 -24.58
C LYS A 592 25.08 -9.92 -24.69
N GLU A 593 24.47 -10.27 -23.57
CA GLU A 593 23.09 -10.74 -23.52
C GLU A 593 22.43 -10.42 -22.19
N VAL A 594 21.13 -10.19 -22.24
CA VAL A 594 20.26 -9.97 -21.09
C VAL A 594 19.02 -10.85 -21.23
N THR A 595 18.77 -11.67 -20.22
CA THR A 595 17.64 -12.61 -20.20
C THR A 595 16.50 -12.04 -19.36
N LEU A 596 15.28 -12.06 -19.90
CA LEU A 596 14.04 -11.63 -19.22
C LEU A 596 13.10 -12.82 -19.01
N ARG A 597 12.55 -12.96 -17.79
CA ARG A 597 11.55 -13.99 -17.45
C ARG A 597 10.58 -13.50 -16.37
N VAL A 598 9.43 -14.17 -16.20
CA VAL A 598 8.52 -13.88 -15.08
C VAL A 598 9.06 -14.49 -13.79
N ASP A 599 9.08 -13.71 -12.71
CA ASP A 599 9.39 -14.19 -11.35
C ASP A 599 8.10 -14.56 -10.61
N TRP A 600 7.76 -15.85 -10.62
CA TRP A 600 6.50 -16.33 -10.04
C TRP A 600 6.44 -16.21 -8.52
N VAL A 601 7.58 -16.33 -7.82
CA VAL A 601 7.65 -16.25 -6.36
C VAL A 601 7.28 -14.83 -5.90
N SER A 602 7.88 -13.82 -6.53
CA SER A 602 7.63 -12.41 -6.24
C SER A 602 6.26 -11.96 -6.74
N SER A 603 5.83 -12.46 -7.90
CA SER A 603 4.48 -12.21 -8.43
C SER A 603 3.40 -12.70 -7.47
N LEU A 604 3.54 -13.90 -6.91
CA LEU A 604 2.63 -14.45 -5.90
C LEU A 604 2.63 -13.61 -4.61
N GLY A 605 3.80 -13.14 -4.17
CA GLY A 605 3.95 -12.29 -2.98
C GLY A 605 3.26 -10.93 -3.10
N CYS A 606 3.00 -10.46 -4.32
CA CYS A 606 2.31 -9.19 -4.55
C CYS A 606 0.79 -9.28 -4.41
N VAL A 607 0.19 -10.48 -4.52
CA VAL A 607 -1.28 -10.65 -4.56
C VAL A 607 -1.99 -10.27 -3.24
N PRO A 608 -1.54 -10.73 -2.06
CA PRO A 608 -2.31 -10.60 -0.82
C PRO A 608 -2.59 -9.15 -0.40
N SER A 609 -1.63 -8.25 -0.56
CA SER A 609 -1.76 -6.85 -0.14
C SER A 609 -2.82 -6.08 -0.92
N ARG A 610 -3.23 -6.56 -2.11
CA ARG A 610 -4.27 -5.92 -2.94
C ARG A 610 -5.64 -6.59 -2.83
N TYR A 611 -5.69 -7.87 -2.43
CA TYR A 611 -6.94 -8.64 -2.36
C TYR A 611 -7.37 -9.06 -0.95
N ALA A 612 -6.72 -8.59 0.12
CA ALA A 612 -7.12 -8.93 1.49
C ALA A 612 -8.63 -8.71 1.75
N MET A 613 -9.18 -7.54 1.38
CA MET A 613 -10.60 -7.22 1.55
C MET A 613 -11.52 -7.98 0.58
N THR A 614 -11.03 -8.21 -0.65
CA THR A 614 -11.71 -9.04 -1.65
C THR A 614 -11.86 -10.47 -1.14
N MET A 615 -10.83 -11.03 -0.50
CA MET A 615 -10.84 -12.38 0.05
C MET A 615 -11.91 -12.54 1.15
N ILE A 616 -12.03 -11.58 2.08
CA ILE A 616 -13.09 -11.61 3.10
C ILE A 616 -14.48 -11.64 2.43
N SER A 617 -14.68 -10.80 1.41
CA SER A 617 -15.95 -10.73 0.67
C SER A 617 -16.27 -12.03 -0.06
N TRP A 618 -15.27 -12.67 -0.68
CA TRP A 618 -15.43 -13.93 -1.38
C TRP A 618 -15.71 -15.10 -0.43
N ILE A 619 -15.09 -15.11 0.75
CA ILE A 619 -15.37 -16.11 1.78
C ILE A 619 -16.82 -16.02 2.25
N ILE A 620 -17.33 -14.81 2.50
CA ILE A 620 -18.76 -14.59 2.81
C ILE A 620 -19.63 -15.09 1.64
N GLY A 621 -19.25 -14.83 0.40
CA GLY A 621 -19.95 -15.33 -0.80
C GLY A 621 -20.00 -16.86 -0.89
N VAL A 622 -18.90 -17.55 -0.55
CA VAL A 622 -18.85 -19.02 -0.48
C VAL A 622 -19.81 -19.54 0.58
N ILE A 623 -19.78 -18.97 1.80
CA ILE A 623 -20.68 -19.37 2.90
C ILE A 623 -22.14 -19.10 2.55
N ALA A 624 -22.44 -17.95 1.92
CA ALA A 624 -23.78 -17.62 1.45
C ALA A 624 -24.25 -18.61 0.39
N THR A 625 -23.39 -19.02 -0.53
CA THR A 625 -23.73 -20.02 -1.56
C THR A 625 -23.98 -21.39 -0.93
N MET A 626 -23.14 -21.82 0.03
CA MET A 626 -23.37 -23.05 0.80
C MET A 626 -24.73 -23.00 1.52
N SER A 627 -25.05 -21.87 2.15
CA SER A 627 -26.33 -21.66 2.84
C SER A 627 -27.53 -21.69 1.89
N PHE A 628 -27.39 -21.13 0.69
CA PHE A 628 -28.43 -21.18 -0.34
C PHE A 628 -28.68 -22.60 -0.86
N LEU A 629 -27.61 -23.37 -1.10
CA LEU A 629 -27.72 -24.78 -1.53
C LEU A 629 -28.41 -25.64 -0.46
N VAL A 630 -28.15 -25.36 0.81
CA VAL A 630 -28.82 -26.00 1.96
C VAL A 630 -30.32 -25.67 1.98
N TRP A 631 -30.69 -24.40 1.76
CA TRP A 631 -32.09 -23.98 1.80
C TRP A 631 -32.94 -24.56 0.67
N LYS A 632 -32.35 -24.88 -0.48
CA LYS A 632 -33.07 -25.46 -1.63
C LYS A 632 -33.55 -26.91 -1.40
N GLY A 633 -33.04 -27.62 -0.39
CA GLY A 633 -33.34 -29.04 -0.14
C GLY A 633 -34.74 -29.35 0.45
N ASP A 634 -35.11 -30.64 0.45
CA ASP A 634 -36.44 -31.17 0.82
C ASP A 634 -36.79 -31.12 2.33
N GLY A 635 -36.25 -30.14 3.08
CA GLY A 635 -36.58 -29.89 4.48
C GLY A 635 -35.69 -30.57 5.52
N SER A 636 -34.68 -31.35 5.11
CA SER A 636 -33.56 -31.76 5.96
C SER A 636 -32.39 -30.78 5.80
N ILE A 637 -31.93 -30.20 6.90
CA ILE A 637 -30.74 -29.33 6.91
C ILE A 637 -29.53 -30.22 7.19
N PRO A 638 -28.59 -30.41 6.24
CA PRO A 638 -27.38 -31.18 6.47
C PRO A 638 -26.43 -30.44 7.43
N SER A 639 -25.56 -31.20 8.08
CA SER A 639 -24.48 -30.64 8.89
C SER A 639 -23.54 -29.77 8.05
N VAL A 640 -22.77 -28.90 8.72
CA VAL A 640 -21.77 -28.07 8.03
C VAL A 640 -20.72 -28.94 7.33
N ASP A 641 -20.28 -30.05 7.94
CA ASP A 641 -19.34 -31.00 7.33
C ASP A 641 -19.89 -31.65 6.05
N GLU A 642 -21.16 -32.07 6.05
CA GLU A 642 -21.83 -32.63 4.87
C GLU A 642 -21.99 -31.56 3.77
N THR A 643 -22.33 -30.33 4.17
CA THR A 643 -22.48 -29.20 3.24
C THR A 643 -21.16 -28.86 2.57
N ILE A 644 -20.08 -28.74 3.35
CA ILE A 644 -18.72 -28.53 2.86
C ILE A 644 -18.31 -29.68 1.93
N SER A 645 -18.54 -30.93 2.32
CA SER A 645 -18.21 -32.10 1.51
C SER A 645 -18.92 -32.08 0.15
N THR A 646 -20.20 -31.69 0.17
CA THR A 646 -21.04 -31.58 -1.03
C THR A 646 -20.57 -30.44 -1.93
N PHE A 647 -20.28 -29.29 -1.34
CA PHE A 647 -19.80 -28.10 -2.06
C PHE A 647 -18.44 -28.34 -2.72
N CYS A 648 -17.49 -28.95 -2.00
CA CYS A 648 -16.15 -29.32 -2.49
C CYS A 648 -16.17 -30.37 -3.63
N GLY A 649 -17.34 -30.86 -4.04
CA GLY A 649 -17.54 -31.66 -5.25
C GLY A 649 -17.75 -30.81 -6.50
N LEU A 650 -18.77 -31.16 -7.28
CA LEU A 650 -19.15 -30.46 -8.51
C LEU A 650 -19.47 -28.96 -8.34
N PRO A 651 -20.18 -28.52 -7.27
CA PRO A 651 -20.55 -27.10 -7.13
C PRO A 651 -19.35 -26.16 -7.12
N MET A 652 -18.28 -26.49 -6.40
CA MET A 652 -17.05 -25.70 -6.37
C MET A 652 -16.38 -25.63 -7.74
N VAL A 653 -16.35 -26.74 -8.50
CA VAL A 653 -15.79 -26.76 -9.87
C VAL A 653 -16.61 -25.89 -10.81
N TYR A 654 -17.94 -25.99 -10.77
CA TYR A 654 -18.82 -25.11 -11.56
C TYR A 654 -18.63 -23.65 -11.19
N MET A 655 -18.52 -23.34 -9.89
CA MET A 655 -18.26 -21.98 -9.42
C MET A 655 -16.90 -21.48 -9.91
N ALA A 656 -15.85 -22.28 -9.87
CA ALA A 656 -14.53 -21.92 -10.37
C ALA A 656 -14.54 -21.65 -11.89
N CYS A 657 -15.19 -22.51 -12.67
CA CYS A 657 -15.34 -22.31 -14.12
C CYS A 657 -16.18 -21.06 -14.45
N ALA A 658 -17.32 -20.87 -13.77
CA ALA A 658 -18.14 -19.69 -13.94
C ALA A 658 -17.37 -18.40 -13.55
N SER A 659 -16.63 -18.47 -12.44
CA SER A 659 -15.78 -17.38 -11.95
C SER A 659 -14.69 -16.99 -12.95
N PHE A 660 -14.10 -17.97 -13.63
CA PHE A 660 -13.13 -17.76 -14.72
C PHE A 660 -13.78 -17.09 -15.92
N VAL A 661 -14.96 -17.54 -16.37
CA VAL A 661 -15.69 -16.92 -17.48
C VAL A 661 -16.08 -15.48 -17.17
N VAL A 662 -16.56 -15.20 -15.96
CA VAL A 662 -16.87 -13.84 -15.50
C VAL A 662 -15.61 -12.98 -15.44
N ALA A 663 -14.45 -13.54 -15.06
CA ALA A 663 -13.18 -12.82 -15.01
C ALA A 663 -12.66 -12.39 -16.38
N LEU A 664 -13.08 -13.06 -17.46
CA LEU A 664 -12.78 -12.67 -18.85
C LEU A 664 -13.71 -11.56 -19.36
N TRP A 665 -14.82 -11.31 -18.69
CA TRP A 665 -15.75 -10.25 -19.08
C TRP A 665 -15.16 -8.89 -18.71
N PRO A 666 -15.21 -7.88 -19.60
CA PRO A 666 -14.64 -6.56 -19.37
C PRO A 666 -15.52 -5.72 -18.43
N LEU A 667 -15.67 -6.18 -17.19
CA LEU A 667 -16.41 -5.49 -16.14
C LEU A 667 -15.65 -4.22 -15.69
N PRO A 668 -16.37 -3.19 -15.20
CA PRO A 668 -15.75 -2.02 -14.60
C PRO A 668 -14.77 -2.38 -13.47
N ARG A 669 -13.70 -1.60 -13.27
CA ARG A 669 -12.64 -1.88 -12.27
C ARG A 669 -13.15 -1.95 -10.84
N TRP A 670 -14.24 -1.28 -10.51
CA TRP A 670 -14.82 -1.32 -9.17
C TRP A 670 -15.61 -2.62 -8.91
N MET A 671 -15.80 -3.49 -9.90
CA MET A 671 -16.53 -4.76 -9.78
C MET A 671 -15.60 -5.98 -9.71
N TYR A 672 -16.09 -7.02 -9.03
CA TYR A 672 -15.53 -8.38 -9.02
C TYR A 672 -14.05 -8.46 -8.62
N LEU A 673 -13.11 -8.63 -9.56
CA LEU A 673 -11.66 -8.62 -9.33
C LEU A 673 -10.97 -7.31 -9.71
N GLY A 674 -11.65 -6.43 -10.44
CA GLY A 674 -11.12 -5.13 -10.84
C GLY A 674 -10.05 -5.13 -11.93
N ASN A 675 -9.92 -6.21 -12.72
CA ASN A 675 -8.91 -6.36 -13.78
C ASN A 675 -9.42 -6.12 -15.21
N GLN A 676 -10.64 -5.59 -15.41
CA GLN A 676 -11.23 -5.28 -16.72
C GLN A 676 -11.23 -6.41 -17.77
N GLY A 677 -11.27 -7.68 -17.36
CA GLY A 677 -11.29 -8.79 -18.30
C GLY A 677 -9.91 -9.25 -18.79
N GLU A 678 -8.81 -8.79 -18.18
CA GLU A 678 -7.45 -9.17 -18.57
C GLU A 678 -7.25 -10.70 -18.57
N PRO A 679 -7.05 -11.35 -19.74
CA PRO A 679 -7.05 -12.82 -19.84
C PRO A 679 -6.00 -13.51 -19.00
N LEU A 680 -4.81 -12.92 -18.86
CA LEU A 680 -3.72 -13.47 -18.04
C LEU A 680 -4.06 -13.51 -16.55
N LEU A 681 -4.88 -12.56 -16.09
CA LEU A 681 -5.29 -12.45 -14.70
C LEU A 681 -6.60 -13.20 -14.39
N ALA A 682 -7.31 -13.71 -15.42
CA ALA A 682 -8.55 -14.45 -15.24
C ALA A 682 -8.37 -15.72 -14.38
N ILE A 683 -7.17 -16.32 -14.39
CA ILE A 683 -6.82 -17.49 -13.56
C ILE A 683 -6.86 -17.20 -12.05
N VAL A 684 -6.75 -15.93 -11.65
CA VAL A 684 -6.85 -15.54 -10.23
C VAL A 684 -8.24 -15.87 -9.68
N ALA A 685 -9.30 -15.76 -10.49
CA ALA A 685 -10.68 -16.03 -10.05
C ALA A 685 -10.89 -17.46 -9.55
N PRO A 686 -10.60 -18.53 -10.32
CA PRO A 686 -10.73 -19.89 -9.82
C PRO A 686 -9.80 -20.16 -8.63
N LEU A 687 -8.56 -19.65 -8.63
CA LEU A 687 -7.66 -19.78 -7.48
C LEU A 687 -8.25 -19.17 -6.20
N MET A 688 -8.91 -18.02 -6.31
CA MET A 688 -9.65 -17.39 -5.21
C MET A 688 -10.80 -18.27 -4.72
N VAL A 689 -11.56 -18.92 -5.61
CA VAL A 689 -12.62 -19.88 -5.20
C VAL A 689 -12.03 -21.01 -4.35
N PHE A 690 -10.96 -21.64 -4.81
CA PHE A 690 -10.33 -22.75 -4.07
C PHE A 690 -9.76 -22.28 -2.72
N LEU A 691 -9.03 -21.17 -2.71
CA LEU A 691 -8.41 -20.63 -1.50
C LEU A 691 -9.47 -20.21 -0.47
N CYS A 692 -10.49 -19.45 -0.89
CA CYS A 692 -11.57 -19.01 -0.01
C CYS A 692 -12.37 -20.20 0.54
N THR A 693 -12.66 -21.20 -0.30
CA THR A 693 -13.36 -22.42 0.15
C THR A 693 -12.53 -23.19 1.17
N GLY A 694 -11.23 -23.35 0.92
CA GLY A 694 -10.34 -23.98 1.88
C GLY A 694 -10.19 -23.21 3.20
N LEU A 695 -10.20 -21.88 3.16
CA LEU A 695 -10.24 -21.04 4.37
C LEU A 695 -11.54 -21.23 5.15
N VAL A 696 -12.68 -21.41 4.46
CA VAL A 696 -13.94 -21.81 5.11
C VAL A 696 -13.78 -23.16 5.82
N VAL A 697 -13.18 -24.16 5.17
CA VAL A 697 -12.91 -25.48 5.78
C VAL A 697 -12.05 -25.36 7.04
N VAL A 698 -10.91 -24.66 6.95
CA VAL A 698 -10.00 -24.46 8.09
C VAL A 698 -10.70 -23.69 9.21
N SER A 699 -11.46 -22.65 8.88
CA SER A 699 -12.22 -21.88 9.87
C SER A 699 -13.28 -22.74 10.59
N TRP A 700 -13.92 -23.66 9.85
CA TRP A 700 -14.88 -24.60 10.43
C TRP A 700 -14.20 -25.61 11.36
N TRP A 701 -12.98 -26.08 11.05
CA TRP A 701 -12.21 -26.94 11.96
C TRP A 701 -11.87 -26.23 13.27
N ILE A 702 -11.43 -24.97 13.19
CA ILE A 702 -11.12 -24.15 14.36
C ILE A 702 -12.39 -23.94 15.19
N LEU A 703 -13.49 -23.55 14.55
CA LEU A 703 -14.77 -23.27 15.19
C LEU A 703 -15.37 -24.53 15.83
N SER A 704 -15.34 -25.67 15.15
CA SER A 704 -15.80 -26.96 15.68
C SER A 704 -14.97 -27.42 16.87
N SER A 705 -13.65 -27.23 16.81
CA SER A 705 -12.75 -27.53 17.92
C SER A 705 -13.07 -26.63 19.13
N LEU A 706 -13.30 -25.34 18.90
CA LEU A 706 -13.71 -24.40 19.95
C LEU A 706 -15.04 -24.80 20.59
N VAL A 707 -16.07 -25.08 19.79
CA VAL A 707 -17.37 -25.56 20.26
C VAL A 707 -17.21 -26.85 21.08
N TRP A 708 -16.39 -27.79 20.61
CA TRP A 708 -16.11 -29.03 21.33
C TRP A 708 -15.45 -28.78 22.69
N VAL A 709 -14.40 -27.96 22.77
CA VAL A 709 -13.75 -27.60 24.03
C VAL A 709 -14.75 -26.95 24.99
N LEU A 710 -15.51 -25.96 24.52
CA LEU A 710 -16.50 -25.26 25.34
C LEU A 710 -17.63 -26.20 25.80
N SER A 711 -18.04 -27.17 24.97
CA SER A 711 -19.05 -28.16 25.35
C SER A 711 -18.60 -29.01 26.54
N LYS A 712 -17.31 -29.30 26.67
CA LYS A 712 -16.74 -30.03 27.81
C LYS A 712 -16.67 -29.16 29.06
N VAL A 713 -16.30 -27.89 28.92
CA VAL A 713 -16.24 -26.93 30.03
C VAL A 713 -17.63 -26.69 30.62
N PHE A 714 -18.65 -26.50 29.77
CA PHE A 714 -20.01 -26.19 30.19
C PHE A 714 -20.93 -27.41 30.33
N ALA A 715 -20.40 -28.63 30.18
CA ALA A 715 -21.18 -29.87 30.30
C ALA A 715 -21.96 -29.96 31.62
N ARG A 716 -21.36 -29.51 32.73
CA ARG A 716 -21.96 -29.50 34.08
C ARG A 716 -23.05 -28.45 34.28
N GLN A 717 -23.05 -27.37 33.49
CA GLN A 717 -24.05 -26.30 33.56
C GLN A 717 -25.28 -26.58 32.68
N SER A 718 -25.22 -27.56 31.77
CA SER A 718 -26.28 -27.81 30.77
C SER A 718 -27.59 -28.41 31.31
N VAL A 719 -27.65 -28.70 32.62
CA VAL A 719 -28.83 -29.30 33.31
C VAL A 719 -29.84 -28.24 33.78
N ALA A 720 -29.50 -26.95 33.79
CA ALA A 720 -30.44 -25.89 34.13
C ALA A 720 -31.10 -25.33 32.85
N HIS A 721 -32.22 -25.91 32.42
CA HIS A 721 -33.13 -25.25 31.48
C HIS A 721 -33.73 -24.02 32.19
N VAL A 722 -33.06 -22.86 32.08
CA VAL A 722 -33.69 -21.59 32.44
C VAL A 722 -34.79 -21.36 31.41
N SER A 723 -36.04 -21.55 31.80
CA SER A 723 -37.17 -21.09 31.00
C SER A 723 -37.16 -19.56 30.99
N THR A 724 -36.45 -18.98 30.03
CA THR A 724 -36.43 -17.53 29.86
C THR A 724 -37.84 -17.09 29.48
N ASN A 725 -38.45 -16.30 30.37
CA ASN A 725 -39.78 -15.75 30.17
C ASN A 725 -39.76 -14.85 28.92
N SER A 726 -40.66 -15.06 27.95
CA SER A 726 -40.64 -14.33 26.67
C SER A 726 -40.73 -12.81 26.85
N ARG A 727 -41.33 -12.35 27.95
CA ARG A 727 -41.36 -10.93 28.32
C ARG A 727 -39.99 -10.40 28.76
N ALA A 728 -39.21 -11.19 29.52
CA ALA A 728 -37.88 -10.80 29.97
C ALA A 728 -36.88 -10.73 28.81
N SER A 729 -37.03 -11.63 27.84
CA SER A 729 -36.30 -11.66 26.55
C SER A 729 -36.53 -10.38 25.73
N VAL A 730 -37.80 -10.00 25.52
CA VAL A 730 -38.16 -8.77 24.80
C VAL A 730 -37.65 -7.52 25.53
N ILE A 731 -37.73 -7.50 26.86
CA ILE A 731 -37.18 -6.40 27.67
C ILE A 731 -35.65 -6.33 27.52
N SER A 732 -34.94 -7.46 27.57
CA SER A 732 -33.48 -7.50 27.35
C SER A 732 -33.11 -6.96 25.96
N MET A 733 -33.83 -7.36 24.92
CA MET A 733 -33.60 -6.89 23.54
C MET A 733 -33.87 -5.39 23.39
N ILE A 734 -34.95 -4.87 24.00
CA ILE A 734 -35.23 -3.42 24.06
C ILE A 734 -34.10 -2.68 24.78
N VAL A 735 -33.62 -3.21 25.92
CA VAL A 735 -32.50 -2.62 26.66
C VAL A 735 -31.22 -2.63 25.83
N ILE A 736 -30.90 -3.71 25.12
CA ILE A 736 -29.74 -3.78 24.22
C ILE A 736 -29.89 -2.74 23.09
N PHE A 737 -31.06 -2.61 22.48
CA PHE A 737 -31.27 -1.62 21.42
C PHE A 737 -31.18 -0.18 21.94
N ILE A 738 -31.70 0.10 23.14
CA ILE A 738 -31.53 1.39 23.79
C ILE A 738 -30.06 1.66 24.12
N MET A 739 -29.33 0.67 24.63
CA MET A 739 -27.90 0.79 24.90
C MET A 739 -27.09 1.03 23.63
N VAL A 740 -27.43 0.34 22.53
CA VAL A 740 -26.79 0.57 21.24
C VAL A 740 -27.13 1.96 20.70
N PHE A 741 -28.38 2.39 20.86
CA PHE A 741 -28.82 3.71 20.41
C PHE A 741 -28.16 4.86 21.19
N LEU A 742 -27.90 4.68 22.49
CA LEU A 742 -27.45 5.75 23.38
C LEU A 742 -25.96 5.76 23.70
N PHE A 743 -25.30 4.60 23.79
CA PHE A 743 -23.99 4.50 24.45
C PHE A 743 -22.97 3.60 23.75
N VAL A 744 -23.42 2.50 23.15
CA VAL A 744 -22.53 1.41 22.70
C VAL A 744 -22.66 1.25 21.18
N PRO A 745 -21.56 1.08 20.43
CA PRO A 745 -21.66 0.85 19.00
C PRO A 745 -22.27 -0.54 18.71
N TRP A 746 -23.02 -0.68 17.61
CA TRP A 746 -23.74 -1.91 17.26
C TRP A 746 -22.80 -3.14 17.14
N GLN A 747 -21.52 -2.92 16.85
CA GLN A 747 -20.46 -3.90 16.76
C GLN A 747 -20.23 -4.64 18.09
N VAL A 748 -20.38 -3.96 19.24
CA VAL A 748 -20.31 -4.62 20.56
C VAL A 748 -21.50 -5.55 20.76
N ALA A 749 -22.70 -5.09 20.40
CA ALA A 749 -23.90 -5.93 20.46
C ALA A 749 -23.79 -7.13 19.52
N TYR A 750 -23.19 -6.95 18.34
CA TYR A 750 -22.92 -8.03 17.40
C TYR A 750 -21.94 -9.06 17.97
N LEU A 751 -20.84 -8.62 18.58
CA LEU A 751 -19.92 -9.51 19.29
C LEU A 751 -20.62 -10.25 20.42
N GLY A 752 -21.47 -9.57 21.19
CA GLY A 752 -22.33 -10.17 22.20
C GLY A 752 -23.22 -11.28 21.62
N CYS A 753 -23.93 -10.99 20.52
CA CYS A 753 -24.75 -11.98 19.81
C CYS A 753 -23.93 -13.19 19.37
N TRP A 754 -22.74 -12.98 18.81
CA TRP A 754 -21.84 -14.07 18.41
C TRP A 754 -21.39 -14.91 19.61
N THR A 755 -21.02 -14.29 20.74
CA THR A 755 -20.60 -15.03 21.95
C THR A 755 -21.73 -15.87 22.56
N ILE A 756 -22.95 -15.32 22.62
CA ILE A 756 -24.14 -16.03 23.11
C ILE A 756 -24.48 -17.18 22.18
N HIS A 757 -24.39 -16.97 20.87
CA HIS A 757 -24.67 -18.01 19.87
C HIS A 757 -23.62 -19.14 19.91
N LEU A 758 -22.33 -18.80 20.07
CA LEU A 758 -21.26 -19.77 20.29
C LEU A 758 -21.50 -20.62 21.54
N TYR A 759 -21.88 -19.98 22.65
CA TYR A 759 -22.25 -20.67 23.88
C TYR A 759 -23.45 -21.61 23.67
N THR A 760 -24.49 -21.14 22.97
CA THR A 760 -25.70 -21.93 22.67
C THR A 760 -25.38 -23.16 21.82
N CYS A 761 -24.50 -23.04 20.83
CA CYS A 761 -24.01 -24.17 20.04
C CYS A 761 -23.20 -25.18 20.88
N ALA A 762 -22.37 -24.68 21.81
CA ALA A 762 -21.55 -25.52 22.69
C ALA A 762 -22.42 -26.30 23.70
N THR A 763 -23.41 -25.67 24.32
CA THR A 763 -24.32 -26.34 25.27
C THR A 763 -25.25 -27.33 24.56
N SER A 764 -25.74 -26.99 23.35
CA SER A 764 -26.52 -27.93 22.52
C SER A 764 -25.72 -29.20 22.18
N THR A 765 -24.43 -29.04 21.88
CA THR A 765 -23.51 -30.17 21.65
C THR A 765 -23.35 -31.04 22.90
N ALA A 766 -23.20 -30.42 24.08
CA ALA A 766 -23.07 -31.13 25.34
C ALA A 766 -24.33 -31.95 25.67
N GLN A 767 -25.52 -31.35 25.48
CA GLN A 767 -26.82 -32.03 25.69
C GLN A 767 -26.99 -33.23 24.76
N LYS A 768 -26.63 -33.09 23.47
CA LYS A 768 -26.65 -34.19 22.51
C LYS A 768 -25.72 -35.33 22.94
N ALA A 769 -24.52 -35.02 23.42
CA ALA A 769 -23.58 -36.02 23.93
C ALA A 769 -24.09 -36.75 25.18
N THR A 770 -24.68 -36.04 26.15
CA THR A 770 -25.26 -36.65 27.36
C THR A 770 -26.45 -37.55 27.04
N SER A 771 -27.32 -37.13 26.11
CA SER A 771 -28.49 -37.92 25.69
C SER A 771 -28.14 -39.24 24.98
N LEU A 772 -26.96 -39.30 24.35
CA LEU A 772 -26.44 -40.51 23.72
C LEU A 772 -25.82 -41.47 24.75
N THR A 773 -25.22 -40.95 25.83
CA THR A 773 -24.66 -41.78 26.90
C THR A 773 -25.73 -42.40 27.80
N THR A 774 -26.80 -41.68 28.17
CA THR A 774 -27.86 -42.21 29.03
C THR A 774 -28.72 -43.29 28.37
N LYS A 775 -28.86 -43.26 27.03
CA LYS A 775 -29.59 -44.31 26.29
C LYS A 775 -28.78 -45.58 26.05
N GLY A 776 -27.44 -45.51 26.12
CA GLY A 776 -26.58 -46.70 26.04
C GLY A 776 -26.62 -47.55 27.32
N GLU A 777 -26.99 -46.95 28.46
CA GLU A 777 -27.12 -47.66 29.75
C GLU A 777 -28.51 -48.28 29.96
N GLU A 778 -29.57 -47.80 29.30
CA GLU A 778 -30.93 -48.36 29.41
C GLU A 778 -31.17 -49.64 28.58
N GLU A 779 -30.34 -49.96 27.58
CA GLU A 779 -30.47 -51.18 26.77
C GLU A 779 -29.78 -52.43 27.38
N GLU A 780 -29.03 -52.32 28.49
CA GLU A 780 -28.27 -53.44 29.08
C GLU A 780 -28.82 -54.01 30.41
N VAL A 781 -29.91 -53.50 30.98
CA VAL A 781 -30.41 -54.00 32.28
C VAL A 781 -31.92 -54.23 32.29
N ALA A 782 -32.31 -55.50 32.15
CA ALA A 782 -33.27 -56.25 32.99
C ALA A 782 -34.05 -57.30 32.20
N VAL A 783 -33.63 -58.56 32.29
CA VAL A 783 -34.52 -59.72 32.14
C VAL A 783 -34.85 -60.21 33.55
N PRO A 784 -36.08 -60.04 34.07
CA PRO A 784 -36.49 -60.72 35.28
C PRO A 784 -37.04 -62.11 34.95
N LEU A 785 -36.39 -63.15 35.50
CA LEU A 785 -36.96 -64.48 35.65
C LEU A 785 -38.14 -64.43 36.63
N VAL A 786 -39.30 -64.98 36.26
CA VAL A 786 -40.32 -65.45 37.22
C VAL A 786 -40.89 -66.81 36.78
N ALA A 787 -41.12 -67.63 37.80
CA ALA A 787 -41.36 -69.05 37.86
C ALA A 787 -42.72 -69.56 37.38
N ALA A 788 -42.81 -70.89 37.23
CA ALA A 788 -43.94 -71.66 36.72
C ALA A 788 -44.95 -72.12 37.79
N GLY A 789 -46.24 -72.14 37.38
CA GLY A 789 -47.30 -73.09 37.76
C GLY A 789 -48.37 -72.62 38.77
N PRO A 790 -49.59 -73.23 38.82
CA PRO A 790 -50.30 -74.06 37.81
C PRO A 790 -51.83 -73.80 37.64
N ASN A 791 -52.41 -74.39 36.57
CA ASN A 791 -53.84 -74.76 36.32
C ASN A 791 -54.87 -73.60 36.13
N SER A 792 -55.84 -73.64 35.20
CA SER A 792 -56.67 -74.74 34.69
C SER A 792 -57.53 -74.28 33.48
N ASN A 793 -57.85 -75.26 32.62
CA ASN A 793 -59.01 -75.44 31.71
C ASN A 793 -58.98 -74.72 30.34
N GLU A 794 -58.79 -75.48 29.25
CA GLU A 794 -59.82 -76.05 28.32
C GLU A 794 -60.23 -74.99 27.27
N GLU A 795 -60.38 -75.21 25.96
CA GLU A 795 -60.22 -76.34 25.04
C GLU A 795 -60.25 -75.71 23.60
N ASP A 796 -59.70 -76.45 22.63
CA ASP A 796 -60.04 -76.46 21.19
C ASP A 796 -59.58 -75.38 20.18
N ALA A 797 -58.54 -75.79 19.43
CA ALA A 797 -58.58 -76.18 18.01
C ALA A 797 -58.69 -75.14 16.86
N SER A 798 -57.56 -75.06 16.13
CA SER A 798 -57.38 -75.07 14.67
C SER A 798 -57.72 -73.85 13.78
N LEU A 799 -56.63 -73.20 13.32
CA LEU A 799 -56.23 -72.96 11.90
C LEU A 799 -57.38 -72.63 10.92
N THR A 800 -57.48 -71.46 10.30
CA THR A 800 -56.58 -70.89 9.26
C THR A 800 -57.24 -69.69 8.56
N THR A 801 -56.39 -68.82 8.00
CA THR A 801 -56.59 -67.78 6.97
C THR A 801 -57.14 -66.39 7.35
N ALA A 802 -56.31 -65.40 7.05
CA ALA A 802 -56.47 -63.95 7.15
C ALA A 802 -57.50 -63.39 6.11
N PRO A 803 -57.92 -62.10 6.13
CA PRO A 803 -57.02 -60.95 5.99
C PRO A 803 -57.33 -59.69 6.83
N THR A 804 -56.30 -58.83 6.92
CA THR A 804 -56.33 -57.35 7.03
C THR A 804 -57.00 -56.70 8.24
N SER A 805 -56.17 -56.13 9.12
CA SER A 805 -56.39 -54.75 9.62
C SER A 805 -55.07 -54.13 10.07
N GLU A 806 -54.97 -52.83 9.79
CA GLU A 806 -53.83 -51.95 9.93
C GLU A 806 -53.36 -51.81 11.39
N SER A 807 -52.05 -51.90 11.60
CA SER A 807 -51.41 -51.49 12.86
C SER A 807 -50.62 -50.20 12.61
N ALA A 808 -51.04 -49.16 13.32
CA ALA A 808 -50.52 -47.82 13.28
C ALA A 808 -49.03 -47.74 13.62
N THR A 809 -48.25 -47.12 12.74
CA THR A 809 -46.86 -46.73 12.99
C THR A 809 -46.83 -45.40 13.75
N HIS A 810 -46.37 -45.41 15.00
CA HIS A 810 -46.06 -44.19 15.74
C HIS A 810 -44.89 -43.42 15.08
N PRO A 811 -44.96 -42.08 14.92
CA PRO A 811 -43.93 -41.34 14.20
C PRO A 811 -42.73 -40.95 15.09
N HIS A 812 -41.52 -41.23 14.62
CA HIS A 812 -40.22 -40.77 15.16
C HIS A 812 -40.00 -39.24 15.03
N LEU A 813 -40.92 -38.42 15.52
CA LEU A 813 -40.96 -36.96 15.30
C LEU A 813 -40.01 -36.06 16.15
N PRO A 814 -39.52 -36.42 17.38
CA PRO A 814 -38.73 -35.49 18.20
C PRO A 814 -37.26 -35.34 17.76
N ARG A 815 -36.61 -36.45 17.38
CA ARG A 815 -35.16 -36.53 17.11
C ARG A 815 -34.75 -35.80 15.82
N HIS A 816 -35.60 -35.90 14.79
CA HIS A 816 -35.39 -35.20 13.52
C HIS A 816 -35.45 -33.67 13.68
N LYS A 817 -36.32 -33.15 14.56
CA LYS A 817 -36.46 -31.70 14.80
C LYS A 817 -35.28 -31.11 15.57
N SER A 818 -34.70 -31.84 16.52
CA SER A 818 -33.52 -31.39 17.28
C SER A 818 -32.26 -31.34 16.42
N ASP A 819 -32.08 -32.30 15.51
CA ASP A 819 -30.91 -32.34 14.64
C ASP A 819 -30.93 -31.24 13.57
N VAL A 820 -32.10 -30.95 12.98
CA VAL A 820 -32.28 -29.85 12.02
C VAL A 820 -32.00 -28.48 12.65
N ALA A 821 -32.47 -28.24 13.89
CA ALA A 821 -32.21 -26.99 14.60
C ALA A 821 -30.72 -26.81 14.94
N TYR A 822 -30.05 -27.89 15.35
CA TYR A 822 -28.61 -27.86 15.63
C TYR A 822 -27.79 -27.52 14.38
N HIS A 823 -28.09 -28.15 13.24
CA HIS A 823 -27.39 -27.86 11.97
C HIS A 823 -27.62 -26.42 11.50
N TYR A 824 -28.83 -25.89 11.62
CA TYR A 824 -29.10 -24.49 11.32
C TYR A 824 -28.25 -23.54 12.17
N ASN A 825 -28.15 -23.81 13.47
CA ASN A 825 -27.38 -22.98 14.40
C ASN A 825 -25.88 -22.98 14.09
N THR A 826 -25.31 -24.13 13.70
CA THR A 826 -23.90 -24.22 13.35
C THR A 826 -23.57 -23.55 12.01
N HIS A 827 -24.46 -23.60 11.03
CA HIS A 827 -24.35 -22.80 9.79
C HIS A 827 -24.37 -21.30 10.07
N LEU A 828 -25.31 -20.85 10.92
CA LEU A 828 -25.39 -19.45 11.33
C LEU A 828 -24.12 -19.01 12.08
N LEU A 829 -23.57 -19.85 12.95
CA LEU A 829 -22.34 -19.56 13.67
C LEU A 829 -21.16 -19.35 12.72
N LEU A 830 -21.04 -20.19 11.68
CA LEU A 830 -20.00 -20.05 10.66
C LEU A 830 -20.13 -18.72 9.90
N LEU A 831 -21.34 -18.36 9.47
CA LEU A 831 -21.62 -17.07 8.82
C LEU A 831 -21.27 -15.88 9.74
N MET A 832 -21.76 -15.91 10.98
CA MET A 832 -21.52 -14.84 11.93
C MET A 832 -20.02 -14.65 12.23
N THR A 833 -19.26 -15.74 12.24
CA THR A 833 -17.80 -15.72 12.47
C THR A 833 -17.06 -14.97 11.37
N TRP A 834 -17.46 -15.11 10.10
CA TRP A 834 -16.82 -14.41 8.98
C TRP A 834 -17.29 -12.97 8.76
N LEU A 835 -18.34 -12.55 9.44
CA LEU A 835 -18.74 -11.15 9.54
C LEU A 835 -18.01 -10.39 10.66
N LEU A 836 -17.40 -11.09 11.64
CA LEU A 836 -16.62 -10.45 12.70
C LEU A 836 -15.45 -9.59 12.19
N PRO A 837 -14.63 -10.02 11.21
CA PRO A 837 -13.54 -9.18 10.68
C PRO A 837 -14.00 -7.85 10.10
N MET A 838 -15.27 -7.73 9.68
CA MET A 838 -15.85 -6.47 9.18
C MET A 838 -16.29 -5.55 10.33
N ALA A 839 -16.76 -6.11 11.45
CA ALA A 839 -17.23 -5.35 12.61
C ALA A 839 -16.12 -5.04 13.64
N ALA A 840 -15.10 -5.90 13.75
CA ALA A 840 -14.03 -5.80 14.74
C ALA A 840 -13.21 -4.49 14.67
N PRO A 841 -12.88 -3.92 13.49
CA PRO A 841 -12.06 -2.70 13.42
C PRO A 841 -12.69 -1.52 14.14
N VAL A 842 -13.99 -1.28 13.95
CA VAL A 842 -14.71 -0.19 14.64
C VAL A 842 -14.82 -0.46 16.14
N LEU A 843 -15.00 -1.72 16.55
CA LEU A 843 -14.94 -2.10 17.96
C LEU A 843 -13.58 -1.75 18.59
N VAL A 844 -12.47 -2.05 17.90
CA VAL A 844 -11.13 -1.71 18.38
C VAL A 844 -10.95 -0.20 18.50
N VAL A 845 -11.45 0.57 17.53
CA VAL A 845 -11.47 2.05 17.59
C VAL A 845 -12.24 2.54 18.82
N TRP A 846 -13.42 1.99 19.08
CA TRP A 846 -14.26 2.36 20.22
C TRP A 846 -13.60 2.06 21.56
N VAL A 847 -13.08 0.84 21.74
CA VAL A 847 -12.37 0.43 22.97
C VAL A 847 -11.16 1.35 23.22
N ARG A 848 -10.37 1.62 22.18
CA ARG A 848 -9.21 2.51 22.28
C ARG A 848 -9.63 3.94 22.66
N THR A 849 -10.66 4.46 22.01
CA THR A 849 -11.18 5.81 22.29
C THR A 849 -11.71 5.92 23.72
N LEU A 850 -12.40 4.90 24.23
CA LEU A 850 -12.85 4.86 25.62
C LEU A 850 -11.67 4.89 26.61
N MET A 851 -10.58 4.19 26.30
CA MET A 851 -9.37 4.17 27.13
C MET A 851 -8.61 5.51 27.11
N THR A 852 -8.58 6.22 25.98
CA THR A 852 -7.81 7.46 25.82
C THR A 852 -8.59 8.73 26.14
N ALA A 853 -9.87 8.79 25.75
CA ALA A 853 -10.71 9.98 25.82
C ALA A 853 -11.89 9.85 26.79
N GLY A 854 -12.15 8.66 27.37
CA GLY A 854 -13.27 8.42 28.27
C GLY A 854 -14.64 8.51 27.61
N LEU A 855 -15.69 8.66 28.44
CA LEU A 855 -17.10 8.75 28.00
C LEU A 855 -17.50 10.14 27.45
N THR A 856 -16.59 11.11 27.44
CA THR A 856 -16.87 12.50 27.08
C THR A 856 -16.91 12.76 25.57
N THR A 857 -16.64 11.76 24.74
CA THR A 857 -16.69 11.91 23.28
C THR A 857 -18.02 11.39 22.73
N PRO A 858 -18.86 12.22 22.08
CA PRO A 858 -20.03 11.74 21.37
C PRO A 858 -19.55 10.85 20.22
N PHE A 859 -19.95 9.58 20.25
CA PHE A 859 -19.66 8.61 19.19
C PHE A 859 -20.67 8.81 18.07
N ASP A 860 -20.40 9.72 17.14
CA ASP A 860 -21.35 10.00 16.06
C ASP A 860 -21.33 8.88 14.99
N GLY A 861 -22.42 8.10 14.95
CA GLY A 861 -22.85 7.35 13.76
C GLY A 861 -22.73 5.82 13.78
N ASP A 862 -22.26 5.19 14.86
CA ASP A 862 -22.24 3.71 15.01
C ASP A 862 -23.32 3.17 15.97
N HIS A 863 -24.31 3.99 16.29
CA HIS A 863 -25.43 3.67 17.19
C HIS A 863 -26.71 3.19 16.47
N PHE A 864 -26.62 2.92 15.16
CA PHE A 864 -27.77 2.46 14.39
C PHE A 864 -28.07 0.98 14.67
N PHE A 865 -28.91 0.74 15.68
CA PHE A 865 -29.24 -0.61 16.17
C PHE A 865 -29.85 -1.55 15.11
N LEU A 866 -30.44 -1.01 14.04
CA LEU A 866 -30.99 -1.83 12.95
C LEU A 866 -29.90 -2.66 12.23
N ASN A 867 -28.63 -2.28 12.33
CA ASN A 867 -27.51 -3.07 11.82
C ASN A 867 -27.32 -4.41 12.57
N VAL A 868 -27.67 -4.47 13.85
CA VAL A 868 -27.53 -5.67 14.69
C VAL A 868 -28.87 -6.37 14.96
N ALA A 869 -30.00 -5.67 14.79
CA ALA A 869 -31.33 -6.20 15.10
C ALA A 869 -31.65 -7.56 14.48
N PRO A 870 -31.35 -7.85 13.19
CA PRO A 870 -31.62 -9.18 12.61
C PRO A 870 -30.88 -10.31 13.33
N PHE A 871 -29.62 -10.07 13.72
CA PHE A 871 -28.81 -11.05 14.45
C PHE A 871 -29.28 -11.21 15.89
N ALA A 872 -29.61 -10.11 16.57
CA ALA A 872 -30.14 -10.14 17.94
C ALA A 872 -31.45 -10.94 18.01
N ILE A 873 -32.38 -10.69 17.08
CA ILE A 873 -33.64 -11.43 16.98
C ILE A 873 -33.37 -12.91 16.70
N LEU A 874 -32.46 -13.22 15.77
CA LEU A 874 -32.16 -14.58 15.37
C LEU A 874 -31.54 -15.39 16.51
N VAL A 875 -30.55 -14.82 17.21
CA VAL A 875 -29.91 -15.45 18.38
C VAL A 875 -30.92 -15.66 19.49
N GLU A 876 -31.78 -14.69 19.76
CA GLU A 876 -32.82 -14.80 20.80
C GLU A 876 -33.85 -15.90 20.49
N VAL A 877 -34.34 -15.97 19.25
CA VAL A 877 -35.25 -17.03 18.79
C VAL A 877 -34.62 -18.41 18.97
N VAL A 878 -33.32 -18.53 18.66
CA VAL A 878 -32.55 -19.76 18.80
C VAL A 878 -32.33 -20.12 20.28
N SER A 879 -31.95 -19.16 21.13
CA SER A 879 -31.73 -19.37 22.57
C SER A 879 -33.00 -19.74 23.32
N LEU A 880 -34.18 -19.33 22.84
CA LEU A 880 -35.50 -19.71 23.37
C LEU A 880 -35.95 -21.13 22.96
N GLY A 881 -35.13 -21.88 22.22
CA GLY A 881 -35.48 -23.22 21.73
C GLY A 881 -36.60 -23.25 20.69
N ARG A 882 -36.95 -22.09 20.12
CA ARG A 882 -37.96 -21.95 19.06
C ARG A 882 -37.26 -22.01 17.71
N GLY A 883 -36.98 -23.21 17.21
CA GLY A 883 -36.50 -23.37 15.83
C GLY A 883 -37.46 -22.68 14.84
N LEU A 884 -36.91 -21.96 13.86
CA LEU A 884 -37.66 -21.28 12.79
C LEU A 884 -38.54 -22.21 11.94
N GLY A 885 -38.43 -23.53 12.12
CA GLY A 885 -39.31 -24.54 11.54
C GLY A 885 -40.75 -24.59 12.09
N LYS A 886 -41.17 -23.62 12.92
CA LYS A 886 -42.56 -23.51 13.40
C LYS A 886 -43.52 -22.80 12.43
N HIS A 887 -43.03 -22.28 11.31
CA HIS A 887 -43.85 -21.62 10.28
C HIS A 887 -43.83 -22.36 8.93
N ARG A 888 -43.94 -23.68 8.95
CA ARG A 888 -44.43 -24.46 7.81
C ARG A 888 -45.80 -25.02 8.13
#